data_AF-A0A9D2F0Y4-F1
#
_entry.id   AF-A0A9D2F0Y4-F1
#
_cell.length_a   1.000
_cell.length_b   1.000
_cell.length_c   1.000
_cell.angle_alpha   90.00
_cell.angle_beta   90.00
_cell.angle_gamma   90.00
#
_symmetry.space_group_name_H-M   'P 1'
#
loop_
_entity.id
_entity.type
_entity.pdbx_description
1 polymer ?
#
loop_
_entity_poly.entity_id
_entity_poly.type
_entity_poly.pdbx_seq_one_letter_code
_entity_poly.pdbx_strand_id
1 'polypeptide(L)'
;MNTTEEQKKKGIFTVLGDRFGKLPRWGKVLSVLGVLVVVLAVAGFAYVNGKLDLLRYSDGTIDGIGTIDADEDQDLDGTGLVHNNGEMEMPEGSPFSDEDVLNILLIGTDERTEAVNDADAFTHLNQLDGTEDTTEFSEDARADTLILVSLNIRDHTIRLVSIERGTGVPILLDGYEGEYDWITHTFRYGGAKLAMDTVEDCFNVQVDHYVRVNFNSFVQIVDAVGGVDIEITELEAKALNWEVPSNSMLIVNKVEPGLNHFDGYTALQYARLRKIDNDWKRIERQRTVIKAVLDQVKNASVVELDNLLNTVLPLVQTNFTKSEITALLVQLPGFLGAEVEQMSMPLQGTYGVRTGMDNRLMYDPDWAVNIKALQDFLYNGKTAEEVIAATPETAAAATAETAEPAVDAWDREIDPTDQYFMQNLHSVDLEYPLSVSDFGSSDYQLFMVGQGGSRDADVQQAMVQYLAAQGVRTVALPCGAAAGILLDDYLQTGHTASLEQYLDTLPADGRADQRDVWQSLYAVYPGALHVVGLGADDTQAVTAHAMSVLLRSCYTYPEEEIIAAVEGMNSGNVRNAVYWFRAAMQQYPRQMQRYLGDGYTVALRLYQGLQGSVNTGAGEDLAAYDLRRAVEENPDTRMIVFADTDAVLRTGDSLADAMEQLLRENAEPAQETGEPQMAESAAAETERPLVCSIAVAYGEWGYDGTYTPEEGDTRWNADTMAARLGEYATPGKDLLLALDGEDSPLTEGKALLQGSDTAPAGTVQKLLVLSTDNKVQHSTPESGMEAE
;
A
#
# COMPACT_ATOMS: atom_id res chain seq x y z
N MET A 1 -13.73 96.78 -19.46
CA MET A 1 -12.67 95.81 -19.12
C MET A 1 -13.26 94.43 -19.33
N ASN A 2 -12.90 93.74 -20.41
CA ASN A 2 -13.36 92.36 -20.68
C ASN A 2 -12.47 91.72 -21.77
N THR A 3 -11.18 91.55 -21.48
CA THR A 3 -10.16 91.10 -22.44
C THR A 3 -8.94 90.53 -21.71
N THR A 4 -9.07 89.38 -21.03
CA THR A 4 -7.89 88.73 -20.41
C THR A 4 -7.94 87.20 -20.32
N GLU A 5 -9.10 86.55 -20.26
CA GLU A 5 -9.17 85.07 -20.20
C GLU A 5 -9.16 84.37 -21.57
N GLU A 6 -9.80 84.94 -22.61
CA GLU A 6 -9.81 84.32 -23.95
C GLU A 6 -8.42 84.22 -24.61
N GLN A 7 -7.45 85.06 -24.23
CA GLN A 7 -6.11 85.01 -24.81
C GLN A 7 -5.22 83.90 -24.23
N LYS A 8 -5.44 83.45 -22.98
CA LYS A 8 -4.66 82.34 -22.40
C LYS A 8 -5.04 80.97 -22.98
N LYS A 9 -6.33 80.71 -23.25
CA LYS A 9 -6.75 79.46 -23.93
C LYS A 9 -6.33 79.38 -25.40
N LYS A 10 -6.23 80.51 -26.11
CA LYS A 10 -5.62 80.53 -27.46
C LYS A 10 -4.12 80.24 -27.44
N GLY A 11 -3.37 80.75 -26.46
CA GLY A 11 -1.91 80.58 -26.39
C GLY A 11 -1.43 79.11 -26.48
N ILE A 12 -2.04 78.20 -25.71
CA ILE A 12 -1.57 76.80 -25.64
C ILE A 12 -1.91 76.01 -26.92
N PHE A 13 -3.09 76.19 -27.50
CA PHE A 13 -3.44 75.56 -28.78
C PHE A 13 -2.72 76.18 -29.99
N THR A 14 -2.35 77.47 -29.96
CA THR A 14 -1.58 78.09 -31.05
C THR A 14 -0.11 77.66 -31.06
N VAL A 15 0.52 77.43 -29.91
CA VAL A 15 1.93 76.96 -29.85
C VAL A 15 2.10 75.54 -30.38
N LEU A 16 1.09 74.67 -30.25
CA LEU A 16 1.05 73.38 -30.94
C LEU A 16 0.72 73.55 -32.44
N GLY A 17 -0.26 74.39 -32.79
CA GLY A 17 -0.67 74.60 -34.19
C GLY A 17 0.47 75.06 -35.12
N ASP A 18 1.29 76.02 -34.69
CA ASP A 18 2.31 76.65 -35.56
C ASP A 18 3.52 75.75 -35.87
N ARG A 19 3.83 74.75 -35.03
CA ARG A 19 4.88 73.77 -35.34
C ARG A 19 4.40 72.67 -36.29
N PHE A 20 3.12 72.31 -36.26
CA PHE A 20 2.53 71.36 -37.20
C PHE A 20 2.32 71.97 -38.61
N GLY A 21 2.36 73.29 -38.76
CA GLY A 21 2.26 73.96 -40.08
C GLY A 21 3.36 73.56 -41.08
N LYS A 22 4.56 73.21 -40.62
CA LYS A 22 5.75 72.96 -41.47
C LYS A 22 6.10 71.49 -41.71
N LEU A 23 5.41 70.54 -41.08
CA LEU A 23 5.64 69.12 -41.34
C LEU A 23 5.07 68.71 -42.71
N PRO A 24 5.84 68.00 -43.58
CA PRO A 24 5.29 67.40 -44.79
C PRO A 24 4.20 66.38 -44.44
N ARG A 25 3.32 66.04 -45.39
CA ARG A 25 2.13 65.19 -45.14
C ARG A 25 2.46 63.88 -44.40
N TRP A 26 3.58 63.25 -44.73
CA TRP A 26 4.05 62.03 -44.06
C TRP A 26 4.41 62.25 -42.58
N GLY A 27 5.02 63.39 -42.22
CA GLY A 27 5.36 63.72 -40.83
C GLY A 27 4.13 63.99 -39.96
N LYS A 28 3.03 64.49 -40.55
CA LYS A 28 1.73 64.62 -39.86
C LYS A 28 1.09 63.26 -39.60
N VAL A 29 1.15 62.35 -40.58
CA VAL A 29 0.68 60.97 -40.43
C VAL A 29 1.48 60.23 -39.35
N LEU A 30 2.82 60.33 -39.35
CA LEU A 30 3.66 59.76 -38.29
C LEU A 30 3.37 60.34 -36.91
N SER A 31 3.08 61.65 -36.81
CA SER A 31 2.72 62.27 -35.52
C SER A 31 1.39 61.74 -34.97
N VAL A 32 0.40 61.53 -35.85
CA VAL A 32 -0.90 60.93 -35.46
C VAL A 32 -0.75 59.46 -35.09
N LEU A 33 0.06 58.70 -35.84
CA LEU A 33 0.42 57.32 -35.51
C LEU A 33 1.14 57.21 -34.15
N GLY A 34 2.11 58.09 -33.88
CA GLY A 34 2.81 58.12 -32.59
C GLY A 34 1.87 58.42 -31.42
N VAL A 35 0.94 59.38 -31.58
CA VAL A 35 -0.09 59.65 -30.56
C VAL A 35 -1.04 58.46 -30.39
N LEU A 36 -1.45 57.79 -31.48
CA LEU A 36 -2.29 56.60 -31.41
C LEU A 36 -1.60 55.44 -30.68
N VAL A 37 -0.31 55.19 -30.95
CA VAL A 37 0.50 54.19 -30.26
C VAL A 37 0.61 54.51 -28.76
N VAL A 38 0.86 55.77 -28.40
CA VAL A 38 0.89 56.18 -26.98
C VAL A 38 -0.47 56.01 -26.30
N VAL A 39 -1.57 56.35 -26.97
CA VAL A 39 -2.93 56.15 -26.42
C VAL A 39 -3.25 54.65 -26.25
N LEU A 40 -2.86 53.81 -27.22
CA LEU A 40 -3.03 52.35 -27.12
C LEU A 40 -2.14 51.75 -26.01
N ALA A 41 -0.91 52.24 -25.84
CA ALA A 41 -0.03 51.81 -24.76
C ALA A 41 -0.56 52.23 -23.37
N VAL A 42 -1.10 53.46 -23.24
CA VAL A 42 -1.74 53.92 -22.00
C VAL A 42 -3.04 53.16 -21.70
N ALA A 43 -3.84 52.85 -22.72
CA ALA A 43 -5.05 52.04 -22.57
C ALA A 43 -4.71 50.59 -22.18
N GLY A 44 -3.70 49.98 -22.81
CA GLY A 44 -3.19 48.65 -22.45
C GLY A 44 -2.59 48.61 -21.05
N PHE A 45 -1.83 49.64 -20.65
CA PHE A 45 -1.31 49.76 -19.29
C PHE A 45 -2.42 49.87 -18.25
N ALA A 46 -3.43 50.74 -18.49
CA ALA A 46 -4.58 50.87 -17.60
C ALA A 46 -5.41 49.57 -17.52
N TYR A 47 -5.48 48.82 -18.63
CA TYR A 47 -6.15 47.53 -18.71
C TYR A 47 -5.44 46.46 -17.88
N VAL A 48 -4.14 46.28 -18.09
CA VAL A 48 -3.32 45.33 -17.32
C VAL A 48 -3.32 45.70 -15.85
N ASN A 49 -3.13 46.98 -15.49
CA ASN A 49 -3.19 47.41 -14.09
C ASN A 49 -4.56 47.09 -13.46
N GLY A 50 -5.67 47.32 -14.18
CA GLY A 50 -7.02 47.01 -13.69
C GLY A 50 -7.28 45.51 -13.49
N LYS A 51 -6.61 44.63 -14.25
CA LYS A 51 -6.62 43.17 -13.99
C LYS A 51 -5.77 42.84 -12.75
N LEU A 52 -4.59 43.45 -12.63
CA LEU A 52 -3.69 43.25 -11.49
C LEU A 52 -4.23 43.85 -10.18
N ASP A 53 -5.20 44.76 -10.24
CA ASP A 53 -5.96 45.24 -9.08
C ASP A 53 -6.90 44.17 -8.48
N LEU A 54 -7.12 43.02 -9.15
CA LEU A 54 -7.91 41.89 -8.65
C LEU A 54 -7.13 40.94 -7.72
N LEU A 55 -5.80 40.92 -7.80
CA LEU A 55 -4.94 40.04 -7.00
C LEU A 55 -4.89 40.46 -5.53
N ARG A 56 -4.74 39.48 -4.65
CA ARG A 56 -4.56 39.71 -3.20
C ARG A 56 -3.07 39.78 -2.88
N TYR A 57 -2.57 40.97 -2.60
CA TYR A 57 -1.16 41.17 -2.27
C TYR A 57 -0.90 41.03 -0.77
N SER A 58 0.05 40.17 -0.39
CA SER A 58 0.55 40.02 0.99
C SER A 58 2.03 39.66 0.95
N ASP A 59 2.83 40.19 1.87
CA ASP A 59 4.25 39.83 2.00
C ASP A 59 4.47 38.43 2.61
N GLY A 60 3.39 37.76 3.01
CA GLY A 60 3.41 36.39 3.55
C GLY A 60 3.64 36.32 5.06
N THR A 61 3.73 37.45 5.76
CA THR A 61 3.80 37.49 7.23
C THR A 61 2.42 37.33 7.88
N ILE A 62 2.39 36.89 9.15
CA ILE A 62 1.20 36.71 9.99
C ILE A 62 1.37 37.46 11.32
N ASP A 63 0.28 37.85 11.98
CA ASP A 63 0.31 38.71 13.17
C ASP A 63 0.73 37.97 14.47
N GLY A 64 0.82 36.63 14.45
CA GLY A 64 1.29 35.81 15.57
C GLY A 64 1.63 34.37 15.17
N ILE A 65 2.49 33.70 15.96
CA ILE A 65 2.89 32.31 15.73
C ILE A 65 1.71 31.38 16.03
N GLY A 66 1.29 30.59 15.03
CA GLY A 66 0.28 29.54 15.21
C GLY A 66 0.84 28.32 15.94
N THR A 67 -0.04 27.46 16.46
CA THR A 67 0.35 26.23 17.16
C THR A 67 -0.07 24.98 16.38
N ILE A 68 0.70 23.90 16.54
CA ILE A 68 0.37 22.55 16.09
C ILE A 68 0.24 21.69 17.35
N ASP A 69 -0.80 20.86 17.42
CA ASP A 69 -1.03 19.98 18.56
C ASP A 69 -0.24 18.66 18.41
N ALA A 70 0.21 18.09 19.53
CA ALA A 70 0.96 16.84 19.55
C ALA A 70 0.13 15.63 19.09
N ASP A 71 -1.20 15.68 19.26
CA ASP A 71 -2.15 14.60 18.92
C ASP A 71 -2.56 14.58 17.42
N GLU A 72 -1.80 15.24 16.53
CA GLU A 72 -2.07 15.24 15.08
C GLU A 72 -1.74 13.89 14.41
N ASP A 73 -2.60 13.44 13.48
CA ASP A 73 -2.42 12.21 12.69
C ASP A 73 -1.06 12.17 11.95
N GLN A 74 -0.11 11.41 12.50
CA GLN A 74 1.24 11.23 11.96
C GLN A 74 1.29 10.16 10.84
N ASP A 75 0.61 10.43 9.73
CA ASP A 75 0.58 9.55 8.54
C ASP A 75 1.91 9.58 7.73
N LEU A 76 3.05 9.27 8.35
CA LEU A 76 4.37 9.23 7.68
C LEU A 76 4.92 7.81 7.61
N ASP A 77 5.19 7.34 6.39
CA ASP A 77 5.73 6.01 6.12
C ASP A 77 7.25 6.02 6.29
N GLY A 78 7.71 5.59 7.47
CA GLY A 78 9.13 5.43 7.80
C GLY A 78 9.72 4.06 7.45
N THR A 79 8.96 3.17 6.79
CA THR A 79 9.29 1.75 6.70
C THR A 79 10.59 1.51 5.93
N GLY A 80 11.54 0.80 6.55
CA GLY A 80 12.84 0.48 5.94
C GLY A 80 13.82 1.68 5.84
N LEU A 81 13.48 2.84 6.41
CA LEU A 81 14.34 4.03 6.39
C LEU A 81 15.22 4.11 7.64
N VAL A 82 16.48 4.52 7.45
CA VAL A 82 17.45 4.63 8.55
C VAL A 82 17.08 5.81 9.46
N HIS A 83 16.90 5.56 10.75
CA HIS A 83 16.64 6.63 11.73
C HIS A 83 17.92 7.37 12.14
N ASN A 84 17.97 8.67 11.89
CA ASN A 84 19.08 9.55 12.24
C ASN A 84 18.84 10.24 13.59
N ASN A 85 19.83 10.12 14.47
CA ASN A 85 19.83 10.71 15.82
C ASN A 85 20.85 11.86 15.97
N GLY A 86 21.48 12.29 14.88
CA GLY A 86 22.38 13.44 14.86
C GLY A 86 21.65 14.78 14.81
N GLU A 87 22.40 15.87 15.04
CA GLU A 87 21.95 17.22 14.67
C GLU A 87 21.79 17.30 13.15
N MET A 88 20.80 18.04 12.66
CA MET A 88 20.59 18.24 11.23
C MET A 88 21.67 19.20 10.68
N GLU A 89 22.52 18.71 9.77
CA GLU A 89 23.52 19.54 9.09
C GLU A 89 22.87 20.32 7.94
N MET A 90 22.58 21.59 8.17
CA MET A 90 22.08 22.52 7.15
C MET A 90 23.19 22.90 6.16
N PRO A 91 22.87 23.16 4.88
CA PRO A 91 23.85 23.59 3.89
C PRO A 91 24.47 24.96 4.23
N GLU A 92 25.81 25.03 4.27
CA GLU A 92 26.51 26.32 4.36
C GLU A 92 26.55 27.02 2.99
N GLY A 93 26.01 28.24 2.89
CA GLY A 93 26.11 29.03 1.67
C GLY A 93 25.23 30.27 1.64
N SER A 94 25.11 30.84 0.44
CA SER A 94 23.95 31.64 0.07
C SER A 94 23.18 30.86 -0.98
N PRO A 95 21.83 30.90 -0.98
CA PRO A 95 20.99 30.19 -1.93
C PRO A 95 21.43 30.40 -3.38
N PHE A 96 21.41 29.32 -4.17
CA PHE A 96 21.78 29.41 -5.58
C PHE A 96 20.71 30.16 -6.40
N SER A 97 21.16 31.08 -7.25
CA SER A 97 20.33 31.96 -8.08
C SER A 97 20.86 32.05 -9.51
N ASP A 98 19.98 32.15 -10.50
CA ASP A 98 20.32 32.49 -11.89
C ASP A 98 19.40 33.62 -12.38
N GLU A 99 19.94 34.62 -13.09
CA GLU A 99 19.16 35.78 -13.54
C GLU A 99 18.12 35.46 -14.63
N ASP A 100 18.27 34.32 -15.32
CA ASP A 100 17.33 33.80 -16.32
C ASP A 100 16.30 32.81 -15.74
N VAL A 101 16.35 32.48 -14.44
CA VAL A 101 15.44 31.50 -13.79
C VAL A 101 14.68 32.15 -12.64
N LEU A 102 13.34 32.12 -12.71
CA LEU A 102 12.46 32.63 -11.66
C LEU A 102 11.83 31.48 -10.89
N ASN A 103 12.02 31.44 -9.57
CA ASN A 103 11.51 30.40 -8.69
C ASN A 103 10.31 30.90 -7.87
N ILE A 104 9.18 30.22 -8.01
CA ILE A 104 7.92 30.60 -7.37
C ILE A 104 7.44 29.43 -6.51
N LEU A 105 7.30 29.63 -5.20
CA LEU A 105 6.70 28.64 -4.31
C LEU A 105 5.17 28.68 -4.44
N LEU A 106 4.60 27.69 -5.12
CA LEU A 106 3.16 27.44 -5.15
C LEU A 106 2.75 26.72 -3.86
N ILE A 107 1.89 27.37 -3.08
CA ILE A 107 1.41 26.91 -1.77
C ILE A 107 -0.08 26.59 -1.88
N GLY A 108 -0.44 25.32 -1.69
CA GLY A 108 -1.83 24.88 -1.53
C GLY A 108 -2.20 24.83 -0.05
N THR A 109 -3.22 25.59 0.35
CA THR A 109 -3.61 25.71 1.77
C THR A 109 -4.97 25.10 2.12
N ASP A 110 -4.99 24.36 3.23
CA ASP A 110 -6.20 23.96 3.94
C ASP A 110 -6.47 24.98 5.06
N GLU A 111 -7.57 25.73 4.94
CA GLU A 111 -7.84 26.94 5.71
C GLU A 111 -8.33 26.69 7.14
N ARG A 112 -8.82 25.47 7.44
CA ARG A 112 -9.24 24.99 8.78
C ARG A 112 -9.92 26.06 9.68
N THR A 113 -10.90 26.78 9.14
CA THR A 113 -11.66 27.82 9.87
C THR A 113 -12.87 27.24 10.61
N GLU A 114 -13.49 27.98 11.54
CA GLU A 114 -14.70 27.50 12.27
C GLU A 114 -15.87 27.13 11.32
N ALA A 115 -15.95 27.73 10.13
CA ALA A 115 -16.93 27.35 9.09
C ALA A 115 -16.63 25.99 8.41
N VAL A 116 -15.45 25.42 8.67
CA VAL A 116 -14.86 24.23 8.02
C VAL A 116 -14.37 23.21 9.07
N ASN A 117 -14.60 23.43 10.37
CA ASN A 117 -14.07 22.57 11.46
C ASN A 117 -15.13 21.76 12.23
N ASP A 118 -16.43 21.88 11.87
CA ASP A 118 -17.43 20.92 12.37
C ASP A 118 -17.40 19.64 11.50
N ALA A 119 -18.02 18.55 11.95
CA ALA A 119 -18.16 17.32 11.16
C ALA A 119 -18.90 17.54 9.82
N ASP A 120 -19.53 18.70 9.66
CA ASP A 120 -20.18 19.23 8.46
C ASP A 120 -19.25 20.05 7.53
N ALA A 121 -17.92 20.02 7.69
CA ALA A 121 -16.96 20.67 6.79
C ALA A 121 -17.19 20.32 5.31
N PHE A 122 -17.40 19.02 5.04
CA PHE A 122 -17.72 18.49 3.72
C PHE A 122 -19.18 18.77 3.31
N THR A 123 -20.10 18.89 4.27
CA THR A 123 -21.49 19.32 4.04
C THR A 123 -21.59 20.79 3.64
N HIS A 124 -20.62 21.62 4.05
CA HIS A 124 -20.50 23.04 3.66
C HIS A 124 -19.69 23.27 2.39
N LEU A 125 -18.82 22.35 1.95
CA LEU A 125 -18.21 22.39 0.61
C LEU A 125 -19.28 22.46 -0.50
N ASN A 126 -20.41 21.75 -0.34
CA ASN A 126 -21.59 21.85 -1.22
C ASN A 126 -22.39 23.17 -1.08
N GLN A 127 -22.01 24.04 -0.15
CA GLN A 127 -22.61 25.36 0.12
C GLN A 127 -21.64 26.53 -0.17
N LEU A 128 -20.38 26.26 -0.54
CA LEU A 128 -19.43 27.31 -0.95
C LEU A 128 -19.80 27.80 -2.35
N ASP A 129 -20.68 28.79 -2.41
CA ASP A 129 -21.22 29.38 -3.65
C ASP A 129 -20.25 30.36 -4.36
N GLY A 130 -18.97 30.36 -3.98
CA GLY A 130 -17.94 31.24 -4.51
C GLY A 130 -18.03 32.69 -4.02
N THR A 131 -18.77 32.95 -2.94
CA THR A 131 -18.82 34.27 -2.28
C THR A 131 -17.48 34.66 -1.63
N GLU A 132 -17.28 35.97 -1.39
CA GLU A 132 -16.04 36.53 -0.80
C GLU A 132 -15.64 35.75 0.48
N ASP A 133 -16.58 35.59 1.42
CA ASP A 133 -16.47 34.85 2.69
C ASP A 133 -15.88 33.42 2.55
N THR A 134 -16.06 32.77 1.39
CA THR A 134 -15.63 31.38 1.15
C THR A 134 -14.27 31.26 0.49
N THR A 135 -13.73 32.38 -0.01
CA THR A 135 -12.44 32.44 -0.72
C THR A 135 -11.36 33.13 0.11
N GLU A 136 -11.66 33.58 1.34
CA GLU A 136 -10.69 34.23 2.21
C GLU A 136 -9.49 33.33 2.55
N PHE A 137 -8.37 33.97 2.89
CA PHE A 137 -7.14 33.30 3.27
C PHE A 137 -6.93 33.50 4.78
N SER A 138 -7.01 32.40 5.52
CA SER A 138 -6.76 32.32 6.95
C SER A 138 -5.26 32.42 7.27
N GLU A 139 -4.92 33.00 8.41
CA GLU A 139 -3.58 32.90 8.99
C GLU A 139 -3.40 31.56 9.73
N ASP A 140 -4.49 30.88 10.10
CA ASP A 140 -4.49 29.58 10.77
C ASP A 140 -4.40 28.36 9.81
N ALA A 141 -4.16 28.58 8.53
CA ALA A 141 -4.11 27.52 7.52
C ALA A 141 -2.86 26.63 7.64
N ARG A 142 -2.87 25.47 6.96
CA ARG A 142 -1.70 24.60 6.76
C ARG A 142 -1.35 24.45 5.28
N ALA A 143 -0.07 24.30 4.97
CA ALA A 143 0.45 24.21 3.60
C ALA A 143 0.70 22.75 3.17
N ASP A 144 -0.38 21.95 3.08
CA ASP A 144 -0.31 20.53 2.70
C ASP A 144 0.16 20.28 1.25
N THR A 145 0.34 21.33 0.45
CA THR A 145 1.00 21.28 -0.88
C THR A 145 2.06 22.38 -0.98
N LEU A 146 3.31 21.99 -1.23
CA LEU A 146 4.43 22.88 -1.56
C LEU A 146 5.04 22.45 -2.89
N ILE A 147 5.03 23.35 -3.89
CA ILE A 147 5.60 23.07 -5.22
C ILE A 147 6.45 24.26 -5.65
N LEU A 148 7.76 24.05 -5.83
CA LEU A 148 8.64 25.03 -6.42
C LEU A 148 8.44 25.01 -7.95
N VAL A 149 7.88 26.11 -8.48
CA VAL A 149 7.65 26.34 -9.90
C VAL A 149 8.80 27.21 -10.43
N SER A 150 9.73 26.57 -11.12
CA SER A 150 10.88 27.22 -11.77
C SER A 150 10.55 27.54 -13.22
N LEU A 151 10.58 28.83 -13.57
CA LEU A 151 10.39 29.31 -14.94
C LEU A 151 11.74 29.74 -15.51
N ASN A 152 12.26 29.00 -16.50
CA ASN A 152 13.46 29.42 -17.22
C ASN A 152 13.07 30.35 -18.36
N ILE A 153 13.39 31.63 -18.21
CA ILE A 153 13.02 32.71 -19.13
C ILE A 153 13.77 32.60 -20.46
N ARG A 154 15.01 32.07 -20.44
CA ARG A 154 15.88 31.97 -21.61
C ARG A 154 15.51 30.80 -22.53
N ASP A 155 15.17 29.66 -21.96
CA ASP A 155 14.86 28.42 -22.68
C ASP A 155 13.35 28.14 -22.80
N HIS A 156 12.51 28.91 -22.10
CA HIS A 156 11.05 28.75 -22.05
C HIS A 156 10.59 27.37 -21.54
N THR A 157 11.29 26.82 -20.55
CA THR A 157 10.93 25.57 -19.88
C THR A 157 10.28 25.83 -18.52
N ILE A 158 9.37 24.93 -18.11
CA ILE A 158 8.70 24.96 -16.81
C ILE A 158 9.13 23.72 -16.03
N ARG A 159 9.65 23.93 -14.81
CA ARG A 159 10.04 22.85 -13.90
C ARG A 159 9.19 22.88 -12.64
N LEU A 160 8.54 21.76 -12.33
CA LEU A 160 7.69 21.58 -11.16
C LEU A 160 8.35 20.63 -10.17
N VAL A 161 8.84 21.14 -9.05
CA VAL A 161 9.41 20.33 -7.97
C VAL A 161 8.47 20.33 -6.78
N SER A 162 7.77 19.23 -6.55
CA SER A 162 6.95 19.09 -5.33
C SER A 162 7.83 18.71 -4.15
N ILE A 163 7.64 19.38 -3.02
CA ILE A 163 8.32 19.08 -1.77
C ILE A 163 7.35 18.29 -0.88
N GLU A 164 7.80 17.14 -0.39
CA GLU A 164 7.02 16.28 0.50
C GLU A 164 6.76 17.00 1.83
N ARG A 165 5.51 16.99 2.32
CA ARG A 165 5.05 17.85 3.41
C ARG A 165 5.65 17.49 4.78
N GLY A 166 5.99 16.22 4.99
CA GLY A 166 6.64 15.64 6.15
C GLY A 166 8.17 15.61 6.05
N THR A 167 8.76 16.29 5.06
CA THR A 167 10.18 16.63 5.06
C THR A 167 10.53 17.37 6.35
N GLY A 168 11.44 16.82 7.14
CA GLY A 168 11.93 17.42 8.37
C GLY A 168 12.82 18.62 8.07
N VAL A 169 12.56 19.74 8.73
CA VAL A 169 13.27 21.02 8.55
C VAL A 169 13.46 21.71 9.91
N PRO A 170 14.47 22.59 10.08
CA PRO A 170 14.58 23.44 11.26
C PRO A 170 13.45 24.47 11.31
N ILE A 171 12.98 24.80 12.51
CA ILE A 171 12.05 25.92 12.71
C ILE A 171 12.86 27.22 12.75
N LEU A 172 12.82 28.01 11.67
CA LEU A 172 13.58 29.26 11.53
C LEU A 172 12.95 30.45 12.28
N LEU A 173 12.66 30.27 13.58
CA LEU A 173 12.11 31.30 14.48
C LEU A 173 12.94 31.44 15.76
N ASP A 174 13.09 32.67 16.25
CA ASP A 174 13.75 32.99 17.53
C ASP A 174 13.17 32.14 18.67
N GLY A 175 14.02 31.38 19.37
CA GLY A 175 13.63 30.53 20.51
C GLY A 175 13.29 29.07 20.18
N TYR A 176 13.39 28.66 18.90
CA TYR A 176 13.28 27.26 18.45
C TYR A 176 14.64 26.68 18.00
N GLU A 177 15.75 27.19 18.51
CA GLU A 177 17.08 26.78 18.06
C GLU A 177 17.39 25.31 18.40
N GLY A 178 17.48 24.47 17.35
CA GLY A 178 17.69 23.03 17.48
C GLY A 178 16.41 22.19 17.44
N GLU A 179 15.24 22.82 17.31
CA GLU A 179 13.96 22.14 17.11
C GLU A 179 13.69 21.92 15.61
N TYR A 180 13.11 20.76 15.29
CA TYR A 180 12.79 20.33 13.93
C TYR A 180 11.32 19.95 13.82
N ASP A 181 10.71 20.21 12.66
CA ASP A 181 9.32 19.85 12.38
C ASP A 181 9.10 19.59 10.88
N TRP A 182 7.89 19.15 10.51
CA TRP A 182 7.45 19.04 9.12
C TRP A 182 7.43 20.39 8.42
N ILE A 183 7.89 20.43 7.16
CA ILE A 183 7.93 21.66 6.37
C ILE A 183 6.54 22.30 6.16
N THR A 184 5.45 21.53 6.14
CA THR A 184 4.08 22.09 6.12
C THR A 184 3.75 22.94 7.34
N HIS A 185 4.32 22.65 8.52
CA HIS A 185 4.04 23.37 9.76
C HIS A 185 4.69 24.76 9.80
N THR A 186 5.78 24.97 9.04
CA THR A 186 6.42 26.29 8.92
C THR A 186 5.45 27.37 8.43
N PHE A 187 4.48 27.00 7.58
CA PHE A 187 3.42 27.91 7.16
C PHE A 187 2.53 28.33 8.34
N ARG A 188 2.19 27.41 9.25
CA ARG A 188 1.37 27.74 10.44
C ARG A 188 2.17 28.55 11.47
N TYR A 189 3.49 28.38 11.51
CA TYR A 189 4.37 29.10 12.44
C TYR A 189 4.69 30.54 12.01
N GLY A 190 4.82 30.82 10.71
CA GLY A 190 5.23 32.14 10.21
C GLY A 190 4.72 32.53 8.82
N GLY A 191 3.64 31.89 8.36
CA GLY A 191 2.97 32.18 7.10
C GLY A 191 3.75 31.74 5.86
N ALA A 192 3.31 32.23 4.71
CA ALA A 192 3.96 31.97 3.42
C ALA A 192 5.44 32.41 3.42
N LYS A 193 5.78 33.45 4.19
CA LYS A 193 7.15 33.93 4.29
C LYS A 193 8.07 32.91 4.96
N LEU A 194 7.71 32.38 6.14
CA LEU A 194 8.56 31.39 6.81
C LEU A 194 8.67 30.10 5.99
N ALA A 195 7.61 29.71 5.26
CA ALA A 195 7.69 28.60 4.31
C ALA A 195 8.65 28.86 3.14
N MET A 196 8.68 30.08 2.57
CA MET A 196 9.68 30.48 1.57
C MET A 196 11.10 30.45 2.16
N ASP A 197 11.32 31.14 3.28
CA ASP A 197 12.62 31.24 3.95
C ASP A 197 13.15 29.82 4.28
N THR A 198 12.28 28.90 4.73
CA THR A 198 12.65 27.50 5.01
C THR A 198 12.99 26.70 3.75
N VAL A 199 12.21 26.83 2.67
CA VAL A 199 12.55 26.16 1.39
C VAL A 199 13.87 26.69 0.85
N GLU A 200 14.10 28.01 0.92
CA GLU A 200 15.31 28.68 0.44
C GLU A 200 16.56 28.20 1.20
N ASP A 201 16.52 28.17 2.53
CA ASP A 201 17.64 27.72 3.37
C ASP A 201 17.88 26.20 3.27
N CYS A 202 16.83 25.38 3.30
CA CYS A 202 16.98 23.91 3.31
C CYS A 202 17.43 23.36 1.95
N PHE A 203 16.81 23.85 0.86
CA PHE A 203 17.12 23.39 -0.49
C PHE A 203 18.22 24.23 -1.17
N ASN A 204 18.71 25.29 -0.52
CA ASN A 204 19.82 26.13 -0.97
C ASN A 204 19.65 26.62 -2.42
N VAL A 205 18.43 27.04 -2.74
CA VAL A 205 18.01 27.65 -4.01
C VAL A 205 17.13 28.84 -3.71
N GLN A 206 17.29 29.93 -4.46
CA GLN A 206 16.51 31.14 -4.24
C GLN A 206 15.02 30.88 -4.46
N VAL A 207 14.15 31.45 -3.62
CA VAL A 207 12.69 31.43 -3.77
C VAL A 207 12.20 32.87 -3.89
N ASP A 208 12.05 33.37 -5.11
CA ASP A 208 11.78 34.79 -5.38
C ASP A 208 10.41 35.25 -4.83
N HIS A 209 9.39 34.42 -5.04
CA HIS A 209 7.99 34.76 -4.77
C HIS A 209 7.17 33.54 -4.35
N TYR A 210 5.99 33.79 -3.79
CA TYR A 210 4.98 32.74 -3.57
C TYR A 210 3.67 33.03 -4.31
N VAL A 211 2.92 31.96 -4.56
CA VAL A 211 1.54 31.97 -5.05
C VAL A 211 0.74 31.04 -4.14
N ARG A 212 -0.24 31.57 -3.41
CA ARG A 212 -1.10 30.80 -2.50
C ARG A 212 -2.49 30.61 -3.10
N VAL A 213 -2.99 29.37 -3.01
CA VAL A 213 -4.29 28.92 -3.50
C VAL A 213 -4.92 28.00 -2.44
N ASN A 214 -6.17 28.25 -2.04
CA ASN A 214 -6.90 27.35 -1.13
C ASN A 214 -7.80 26.37 -1.91
N PHE A 215 -8.41 25.40 -1.22
CA PHE A 215 -9.27 24.40 -1.88
C PHE A 215 -10.43 24.99 -2.70
N ASN A 216 -11.06 26.08 -2.27
CA ASN A 216 -12.15 26.72 -3.02
C ASN A 216 -11.61 27.44 -4.28
N SER A 217 -10.51 28.19 -4.12
CA SER A 217 -9.78 28.78 -5.24
C SER A 217 -9.38 27.72 -6.27
N PHE A 218 -8.88 26.57 -5.84
CA PHE A 218 -8.51 25.46 -6.72
C PHE A 218 -9.72 24.95 -7.54
N VAL A 219 -10.85 24.68 -6.89
CA VAL A 219 -12.08 24.21 -7.56
C VAL A 219 -12.52 25.21 -8.64
N GLN A 220 -12.62 26.49 -8.27
CA GLN A 220 -13.03 27.55 -9.19
C GLN A 220 -12.04 27.77 -10.34
N ILE A 221 -10.72 27.59 -10.12
CA ILE A 221 -9.70 27.67 -11.19
C ILE A 221 -9.89 26.53 -12.20
N VAL A 222 -10.11 25.29 -11.74
CA VAL A 222 -10.35 24.13 -12.61
C VAL A 222 -11.67 24.27 -13.38
N ASP A 223 -12.74 24.72 -12.73
CA ASP A 223 -14.02 25.00 -13.41
C ASP A 223 -13.90 26.15 -14.42
N ALA A 224 -13.08 27.17 -14.13
CA ALA A 224 -12.86 28.31 -15.02
C ALA A 224 -12.08 27.97 -16.30
N VAL A 225 -11.20 26.96 -16.27
CA VAL A 225 -10.59 26.40 -17.49
C VAL A 225 -11.51 25.40 -18.22
N GLY A 226 -12.69 25.12 -17.66
CA GLY A 226 -13.70 24.24 -18.24
C GLY A 226 -13.45 22.76 -17.94
N GLY A 227 -12.93 22.44 -16.76
CA GLY A 227 -12.59 21.09 -16.34
C GLY A 227 -11.25 20.59 -16.89
N VAL A 228 -10.83 19.41 -16.45
CA VAL A 228 -9.55 18.76 -16.82
C VAL A 228 -9.73 17.30 -17.17
N ASP A 229 -9.02 16.83 -18.20
CA ASP A 229 -9.00 15.42 -18.58
C ASP A 229 -7.89 14.67 -17.80
N ILE A 230 -8.26 13.63 -17.06
CA ILE A 230 -7.35 12.83 -16.22
C ILE A 230 -7.60 11.33 -16.46
N GLU A 231 -6.52 10.57 -16.65
CA GLU A 231 -6.56 9.11 -16.72
C GLU A 231 -6.37 8.51 -15.32
N ILE A 232 -7.32 7.65 -14.90
CA ILE A 232 -7.34 7.05 -13.56
C ILE A 232 -7.35 5.51 -13.63
N THR A 233 -6.74 4.88 -12.63
CA THR A 233 -6.74 3.43 -12.45
C THR A 233 -8.09 2.90 -11.92
N GLU A 234 -8.27 1.58 -11.93
CA GLU A 234 -9.46 0.95 -11.36
C GLU A 234 -9.61 1.21 -9.85
N LEU A 235 -8.50 1.23 -9.10
CA LEU A 235 -8.51 1.48 -7.65
C LEU A 235 -8.84 2.95 -7.33
N GLU A 236 -8.30 3.90 -8.11
CA GLU A 236 -8.65 5.32 -8.00
C GLU A 236 -10.12 5.57 -8.36
N ALA A 237 -10.64 4.95 -9.43
CA ALA A 237 -12.05 5.04 -9.78
C ALA A 237 -12.95 4.52 -8.66
N LYS A 238 -12.61 3.37 -8.05
CA LYS A 238 -13.32 2.84 -6.88
C LYS A 238 -13.25 3.78 -5.68
N ALA A 239 -12.10 4.38 -5.39
CA ALA A 239 -11.95 5.28 -4.25
C ALA A 239 -12.71 6.61 -4.43
N LEU A 240 -12.70 7.18 -5.64
CA LEU A 240 -13.49 8.35 -6.01
C LEU A 240 -15.01 8.06 -6.01
N ASN A 241 -15.41 6.82 -6.33
CA ASN A 241 -16.80 6.35 -6.21
C ASN A 241 -17.18 5.88 -4.78
N TRP A 242 -16.24 5.89 -3.82
CA TRP A 242 -16.38 5.34 -2.46
C TRP A 242 -16.77 3.85 -2.41
N GLU A 243 -16.35 3.07 -3.41
CA GLU A 243 -16.45 1.61 -3.43
C GLU A 243 -15.37 0.95 -2.55
N VAL A 244 -14.37 1.72 -2.12
CA VAL A 244 -13.30 1.38 -1.15
C VAL A 244 -13.06 2.57 -0.20
N PRO A 245 -12.33 2.41 0.93
CA PRO A 245 -12.04 3.51 1.85
C PRO A 245 -11.42 4.73 1.17
N SER A 246 -11.95 5.91 1.49
CA SER A 246 -11.54 7.18 0.91
C SER A 246 -11.51 8.28 1.98
N ASN A 247 -10.47 9.11 1.97
CA ASN A 247 -10.38 10.33 2.78
C ASN A 247 -10.99 11.55 2.08
N SER A 248 -11.64 11.36 0.93
CA SER A 248 -12.19 12.43 0.10
C SER A 248 -13.72 12.40 0.13
N MET A 249 -14.32 13.15 1.06
CA MET A 249 -15.77 13.07 1.33
C MET A 249 -16.64 13.99 0.45
N LEU A 250 -16.51 13.93 -0.89
CA LEU A 250 -17.39 14.68 -1.80
C LEU A 250 -18.05 13.73 -2.81
N ILE A 251 -19.37 13.86 -3.02
CA ILE A 251 -20.07 13.22 -4.15
C ILE A 251 -20.27 14.30 -5.20
N VAL A 252 -19.79 14.06 -6.43
CA VAL A 252 -20.01 14.97 -7.56
C VAL A 252 -20.54 14.19 -8.76
N ASN A 253 -19.72 13.28 -9.32
CA ASN A 253 -20.08 12.45 -10.46
C ASN A 253 -19.46 11.04 -10.32
N LYS A 254 -20.11 10.01 -10.90
CA LYS A 254 -19.49 8.67 -10.99
C LYS A 254 -18.38 8.70 -12.04
N VAL A 255 -17.21 8.20 -11.67
CA VAL A 255 -16.06 8.01 -12.58
C VAL A 255 -15.90 6.54 -12.92
N GLU A 256 -15.23 6.24 -14.03
CA GLU A 256 -14.92 4.87 -14.47
C GLU A 256 -13.40 4.72 -14.67
N PRO A 257 -12.82 3.50 -14.71
CA PRO A 257 -11.39 3.34 -15.00
C PRO A 257 -11.03 3.87 -16.41
N GLY A 258 -9.88 4.55 -16.54
CA GLY A 258 -9.40 5.17 -17.78
C GLY A 258 -9.55 6.70 -17.81
N LEU A 259 -9.62 7.28 -19.01
CA LEU A 259 -9.71 8.74 -19.21
C LEU A 259 -11.09 9.29 -18.83
N ASN A 260 -11.13 10.22 -17.88
CA ASN A 260 -12.33 10.92 -17.42
C ASN A 260 -12.13 12.44 -17.53
N HIS A 261 -13.24 13.17 -17.62
CA HIS A 261 -13.26 14.63 -17.57
C HIS A 261 -13.77 15.07 -16.19
N PHE A 262 -12.91 15.75 -15.42
CA PHE A 262 -13.19 16.17 -14.05
C PHE A 262 -13.56 17.67 -13.99
N ASP A 263 -14.63 17.95 -13.25
CA ASP A 263 -14.89 19.28 -12.68
C ASP A 263 -13.92 19.57 -11.52
N GLY A 264 -13.91 20.82 -11.04
CA GLY A 264 -12.98 21.26 -10.01
C GLY A 264 -13.10 20.51 -8.70
N TYR A 265 -14.31 20.11 -8.31
CA TYR A 265 -14.51 19.28 -7.14
C TYR A 265 -13.92 17.88 -7.33
N THR A 266 -14.19 17.20 -8.45
CA THR A 266 -13.65 15.86 -8.74
C THR A 266 -12.11 15.89 -8.86
N ALA A 267 -11.55 16.94 -9.45
CA ALA A 267 -10.11 17.16 -9.49
C ALA A 267 -9.50 17.38 -8.09
N LEU A 268 -10.19 18.11 -7.20
CA LEU A 268 -9.75 18.31 -5.81
C LEU A 268 -9.77 17.00 -5.03
N GLN A 269 -10.77 16.16 -5.24
CA GLN A 269 -10.85 14.82 -4.64
C GLN A 269 -9.66 13.96 -5.04
N TYR A 270 -9.39 13.88 -6.35
CA TYR A 270 -8.26 13.15 -6.90
C TYR A 270 -6.92 13.65 -6.33
N ALA A 271 -6.72 14.97 -6.26
CA ALA A 271 -5.51 15.59 -5.69
C ALA A 271 -5.34 15.40 -4.16
N ARG A 272 -6.38 14.94 -3.45
CA ARG A 272 -6.38 14.70 -1.99
C ARG A 272 -6.40 13.21 -1.60
N LEU A 273 -6.58 12.30 -2.56
CA LEU A 273 -6.72 10.86 -2.32
C LEU A 273 -5.40 10.27 -1.78
N ARG A 274 -5.50 9.61 -0.61
CA ARG A 274 -4.40 8.88 0.08
C ARG A 274 -4.78 7.49 0.57
N LYS A 275 -6.05 7.22 0.90
CA LYS A 275 -6.47 5.98 1.61
C LYS A 275 -6.30 4.67 0.82
N ILE A 276 -5.85 4.74 -0.44
CA ILE A 276 -5.48 3.58 -1.27
C ILE A 276 -3.97 3.42 -1.47
N ASP A 277 -3.16 4.38 -1.00
CA ASP A 277 -1.71 4.45 -1.17
C ASP A 277 -1.05 5.36 -0.11
N ASN A 278 -0.29 6.38 -0.51
CA ASN A 278 0.57 7.17 0.37
C ASN A 278 0.75 8.62 -0.13
N ASP A 279 1.47 9.44 0.64
CA ASP A 279 1.63 10.87 0.36
C ASP A 279 2.39 11.14 -0.96
N TRP A 280 3.38 10.32 -1.28
CA TRP A 280 4.12 10.38 -2.56
C TRP A 280 3.19 10.27 -3.78
N LYS A 281 2.20 9.37 -3.72
CA LYS A 281 1.18 9.24 -4.77
C LYS A 281 0.22 10.43 -4.81
N ARG A 282 -0.18 10.97 -3.66
CA ARG A 282 -0.95 12.23 -3.60
C ARG A 282 -0.21 13.39 -4.28
N ILE A 283 1.10 13.52 -4.04
CA ILE A 283 1.97 14.55 -4.65
C ILE A 283 2.13 14.36 -6.17
N GLU A 284 2.16 13.12 -6.65
CA GLU A 284 2.06 12.82 -8.08
C GLU A 284 0.73 13.30 -8.68
N ARG A 285 -0.41 12.98 -8.05
CA ARG A 285 -1.75 13.43 -8.48
C ARG A 285 -1.88 14.95 -8.54
N GLN A 286 -1.33 15.67 -7.56
CA GLN A 286 -1.34 17.14 -7.54
C GLN A 286 -0.64 17.74 -8.78
N ARG A 287 0.54 17.21 -9.15
CA ARG A 287 1.24 17.61 -10.38
C ARG A 287 0.48 17.22 -11.64
N THR A 288 -0.15 16.04 -11.67
CA THR A 288 -1.02 15.60 -12.76
C THR A 288 -2.17 16.59 -13.01
N VAL A 289 -2.84 17.09 -11.96
CA VAL A 289 -3.88 18.12 -12.13
C VAL A 289 -3.30 19.43 -12.66
N ILE A 290 -2.18 19.92 -12.12
CA ILE A 290 -1.53 21.16 -12.60
C ILE A 290 -1.18 21.04 -14.09
N LYS A 291 -0.61 19.90 -14.50
CA LYS A 291 -0.31 19.62 -15.91
C LYS A 291 -1.58 19.61 -16.77
N ALA A 292 -2.65 18.98 -16.31
CA ALA A 292 -3.93 18.95 -17.02
C ALA A 292 -4.56 20.35 -17.17
N VAL A 293 -4.45 21.22 -16.16
CA VAL A 293 -4.87 22.63 -16.23
C VAL A 293 -4.04 23.40 -17.28
N LEU A 294 -2.71 23.22 -17.29
CA LEU A 294 -1.82 23.81 -18.30
C LEU A 294 -2.16 23.31 -19.71
N ASP A 295 -2.42 22.01 -19.85
CA ASP A 295 -2.81 21.38 -21.11
C ASP A 295 -4.17 21.88 -21.64
N GLN A 296 -5.10 22.24 -20.76
CA GLN A 296 -6.40 22.79 -21.13
C GLN A 296 -6.27 24.23 -21.67
N VAL A 297 -5.40 25.06 -21.08
CA VAL A 297 -5.23 26.47 -21.49
C VAL A 297 -4.25 26.68 -22.65
N LYS A 298 -3.42 25.70 -23.01
CA LYS A 298 -2.36 25.85 -24.05
C LYS A 298 -2.85 26.33 -25.42
N ASN A 299 -4.11 26.05 -25.76
CA ASN A 299 -4.75 26.44 -27.03
C ASN A 299 -5.77 27.58 -26.88
N ALA A 300 -5.94 28.15 -25.68
CA ALA A 300 -6.92 29.19 -25.43
C ALA A 300 -6.61 30.47 -26.20
N SER A 301 -7.63 31.11 -26.78
CA SER A 301 -7.47 32.40 -27.44
C SER A 301 -7.21 33.51 -26.43
N VAL A 302 -6.69 34.65 -26.90
CA VAL A 302 -6.46 35.84 -26.07
C VAL A 302 -7.73 36.31 -25.33
N VAL A 303 -8.92 36.06 -25.88
CA VAL A 303 -10.20 36.42 -25.24
C VAL A 303 -10.59 35.42 -24.15
N GLU A 304 -10.31 34.13 -24.34
CA GLU A 304 -10.55 33.09 -23.34
C GLU A 304 -9.56 33.24 -22.17
N LEU A 305 -8.27 33.46 -22.45
CA LEU A 305 -7.26 33.78 -21.44
C LEU A 305 -7.61 35.07 -20.66
N ASP A 306 -8.12 36.10 -21.34
CA ASP A 306 -8.53 37.33 -20.66
C ASP A 306 -9.72 37.13 -19.72
N ASN A 307 -10.71 36.34 -20.15
CA ASN A 307 -11.85 35.97 -19.31
C ASN A 307 -11.41 35.11 -18.13
N LEU A 308 -10.55 34.12 -18.35
CA LEU A 308 -9.96 33.27 -17.32
C LEU A 308 -9.23 34.11 -16.26
N LEU A 309 -8.44 35.11 -16.67
CA LEU A 309 -7.78 36.04 -15.74
C LEU A 309 -8.76 36.86 -14.88
N ASN A 310 -9.99 37.15 -15.33
CA ASN A 310 -10.98 37.78 -14.44
C ASN A 310 -11.42 36.86 -13.30
N THR A 311 -11.45 35.55 -13.52
CA THR A 311 -11.89 34.56 -12.54
C THR A 311 -10.73 34.09 -11.66
N VAL A 312 -9.54 33.87 -12.22
CA VAL A 312 -8.38 33.32 -11.49
C VAL A 312 -7.68 34.35 -10.61
N LEU A 313 -7.50 35.60 -11.07
CA LEU A 313 -6.74 36.60 -10.30
C LEU A 313 -7.33 36.93 -8.90
N PRO A 314 -8.67 37.04 -8.71
CA PRO A 314 -9.27 37.19 -7.37
C PRO A 314 -9.02 36.06 -6.38
N LEU A 315 -8.67 34.87 -6.87
CA LEU A 315 -8.56 33.62 -6.12
C LEU A 315 -7.14 33.33 -5.61
N VAL A 316 -6.18 34.20 -5.92
CA VAL A 316 -4.75 34.02 -5.64
C VAL A 316 -4.23 35.09 -4.68
N GLN A 317 -3.44 34.67 -3.70
CA GLN A 317 -2.63 35.55 -2.85
C GLN A 317 -1.13 35.44 -3.21
N THR A 318 -0.40 36.55 -3.21
CA THR A 318 1.03 36.59 -3.60
C THR A 318 1.78 37.81 -3.05
N ASN A 319 3.12 37.72 -2.95
CA ASN A 319 4.02 38.84 -2.69
C ASN A 319 4.57 39.53 -3.97
N PHE A 320 4.24 39.03 -5.18
CA PHE A 320 4.65 39.67 -6.44
C PHE A 320 4.22 41.15 -6.50
N THR A 321 5.05 42.03 -7.05
CA THR A 321 4.63 43.39 -7.42
C THR A 321 3.91 43.41 -8.76
N LYS A 322 3.03 44.40 -8.96
CA LYS A 322 2.35 44.64 -10.25
C LYS A 322 3.32 44.76 -11.43
N SER A 323 4.53 45.26 -11.19
CA SER A 323 5.62 45.36 -12.17
C SER A 323 6.14 43.99 -12.60
N GLU A 324 6.42 43.08 -11.66
CA GLU A 324 6.91 41.73 -11.98
C GLU A 324 5.84 40.92 -12.73
N ILE A 325 4.58 40.94 -12.27
CA ILE A 325 3.49 40.23 -12.97
C ILE A 325 3.27 40.81 -14.37
N THR A 326 3.40 42.14 -14.56
CA THR A 326 3.35 42.75 -15.89
C THR A 326 4.50 42.26 -16.78
N ALA A 327 5.70 42.05 -16.23
CA ALA A 327 6.83 41.49 -16.98
C ALA A 327 6.59 40.02 -17.37
N LEU A 328 6.07 39.21 -16.45
CA LEU A 328 5.69 37.81 -16.72
C LEU A 328 4.58 37.70 -17.77
N LEU A 329 3.55 38.56 -17.72
CA LEU A 329 2.49 38.61 -18.75
C LEU A 329 3.03 38.95 -20.16
N VAL A 330 4.15 39.67 -20.27
CA VAL A 330 4.82 39.93 -21.56
C VAL A 330 5.57 38.69 -22.06
N GLN A 331 6.08 37.86 -21.14
CA GLN A 331 6.80 36.62 -21.47
C GLN A 331 5.88 35.40 -21.65
N LEU A 332 4.66 35.43 -21.09
CA LEU A 332 3.65 34.37 -21.14
C LEU A 332 3.51 33.69 -22.53
N PRO A 333 3.51 34.40 -23.68
CA PRO A 333 3.43 33.75 -24.99
C PRO A 333 4.59 32.81 -25.33
N GLY A 334 5.76 32.96 -24.69
CA GLY A 334 6.89 32.03 -24.83
C GLY A 334 6.67 30.72 -24.07
N PHE A 335 5.90 30.76 -22.98
CA PHE A 335 5.58 29.60 -22.13
C PHE A 335 4.30 28.85 -22.56
N LEU A 336 3.51 29.39 -23.50
CA LEU A 336 2.31 28.71 -24.02
C LEU A 336 2.72 27.49 -24.85
N GLY A 337 2.47 26.29 -24.30
CA GLY A 337 2.92 25.03 -24.89
C GLY A 337 4.39 24.69 -24.60
N ALA A 338 4.98 25.31 -23.57
CA ALA A 338 6.28 24.90 -23.03
C ALA A 338 6.27 23.43 -22.57
N GLU A 339 7.44 22.82 -22.61
CA GLU A 339 7.66 21.51 -21.98
C GLU A 339 7.66 21.67 -20.46
N VAL A 340 6.90 20.80 -19.78
CA VAL A 340 6.77 20.77 -18.33
C VAL A 340 7.49 19.52 -17.82
N GLU A 341 8.67 19.73 -17.26
CA GLU A 341 9.42 18.71 -16.53
C GLU A 341 8.98 18.70 -15.06
N GLN A 342 8.99 17.54 -14.40
CA GLN A 342 8.52 17.42 -13.02
C GLN A 342 9.36 16.46 -12.17
N MET A 343 9.47 16.80 -10.89
CA MET A 343 10.29 16.12 -9.89
C MET A 343 9.57 16.15 -8.53
N SER A 344 9.97 15.27 -7.62
CA SER A 344 9.61 15.34 -6.20
C SER A 344 10.88 15.38 -5.36
N MET A 345 10.80 16.00 -4.19
CA MET A 345 11.89 16.16 -3.23
C MET A 345 11.39 15.79 -1.83
N PRO A 346 12.19 15.08 -1.01
CA PRO A 346 13.48 14.46 -1.35
C PRO A 346 13.39 13.42 -2.48
N LEU A 347 14.50 13.11 -3.13
CA LEU A 347 14.57 12.03 -4.11
C LEU A 347 14.50 10.66 -3.43
N GLN A 348 13.92 9.66 -4.09
CA GLN A 348 13.91 8.30 -3.56
C GLN A 348 15.34 7.80 -3.31
N GLY A 349 15.55 7.15 -2.16
CA GLY A 349 16.86 6.61 -1.76
C GLY A 349 17.85 7.66 -1.20
N THR A 350 17.46 8.93 -1.08
CA THR A 350 18.34 10.02 -0.59
C THR A 350 17.85 10.63 0.73
N TYR A 351 17.08 9.91 1.52
CA TYR A 351 16.59 10.32 2.84
C TYR A 351 16.48 9.13 3.80
N GLY A 352 16.65 9.41 5.08
CA GLY A 352 16.25 8.53 6.18
C GLY A 352 15.01 9.07 6.88
N VAL A 353 14.87 8.78 8.17
CA VAL A 353 13.88 9.42 9.05
C VAL A 353 14.57 10.00 10.29
N ARG A 354 13.93 10.98 10.95
CA ARG A 354 14.32 11.47 12.27
C ARG A 354 13.10 11.73 13.13
N THR A 355 13.32 11.95 14.41
CA THR A 355 12.31 12.43 15.36
C THR A 355 12.59 13.91 15.68
N GLY A 356 11.58 14.76 15.58
CA GLY A 356 11.64 16.18 15.93
C GLY A 356 10.77 16.56 17.11
N MET A 357 10.30 17.81 17.13
CA MET A 357 9.46 18.38 18.18
C MET A 357 8.21 17.53 18.42
N ASP A 358 7.78 17.41 19.68
CA ASP A 358 6.66 16.57 20.13
C ASP A 358 6.76 15.07 19.79
N ASN A 359 7.99 14.56 19.56
CA ASN A 359 8.28 13.20 19.08
C ASN A 359 7.75 12.91 17.66
N ARG A 360 7.61 13.94 16.83
CA ARG A 360 7.11 13.79 15.46
C ARG A 360 8.11 13.08 14.55
N LEU A 361 7.70 12.00 13.91
CA LEU A 361 8.49 11.32 12.88
C LEU A 361 8.48 12.13 11.58
N MET A 362 9.63 12.30 10.94
CA MET A 362 9.78 13.09 9.70
C MET A 362 10.87 12.50 8.80
N TYR A 363 10.78 12.73 7.49
CA TYR A 363 11.86 12.35 6.57
C TYR A 363 13.10 13.22 6.82
N ASP A 364 14.29 12.61 6.87
CA ASP A 364 15.57 13.31 7.08
C ASP A 364 16.41 13.26 5.80
N PRO A 365 16.44 14.32 4.97
CA PRO A 365 17.10 14.27 3.68
C PRO A 365 18.63 14.28 3.80
N ASP A 366 19.33 13.56 2.92
CA ASP A 366 20.70 13.91 2.58
C ASP A 366 20.65 15.25 1.81
N TRP A 367 20.77 16.35 2.55
CA TRP A 367 20.70 17.69 1.99
C TRP A 367 21.73 17.90 0.89
N ALA A 368 22.97 17.39 1.04
CA ALA A 368 24.01 17.56 0.03
C ALA A 368 23.64 16.90 -1.31
N VAL A 369 23.07 15.70 -1.29
CA VAL A 369 22.60 15.00 -2.50
C VAL A 369 21.35 15.68 -3.09
N ASN A 370 20.36 16.01 -2.26
CA ASN A 370 19.09 16.60 -2.71
C ASN A 370 19.26 18.02 -3.27
N ILE A 371 20.04 18.87 -2.61
CA ILE A 371 20.39 20.21 -3.09
C ILE A 371 21.11 20.12 -4.43
N LYS A 372 22.11 19.22 -4.54
CA LYS A 372 22.84 19.04 -5.79
C LYS A 372 21.92 18.58 -6.93
N ALA A 373 21.03 17.63 -6.63
CA ALA A 373 20.04 17.14 -7.58
C ALA A 373 19.10 18.27 -8.04
N LEU A 374 18.57 19.05 -7.09
CA LEU A 374 17.70 20.18 -7.38
C LEU A 374 18.40 21.25 -8.22
N GLN A 375 19.63 21.64 -7.87
CA GLN A 375 20.40 22.62 -8.65
C GLN A 375 20.75 22.10 -10.05
N ASP A 376 21.08 20.81 -10.18
CA ASP A 376 21.32 20.17 -11.46
C ASP A 376 20.06 20.14 -12.34
N PHE A 377 18.88 19.90 -11.73
CA PHE A 377 17.58 19.93 -12.39
C PHE A 377 17.19 21.35 -12.82
N LEU A 378 17.21 22.33 -11.89
CA LEU A 378 16.72 23.68 -12.18
C LEU A 378 17.63 24.43 -13.17
N TYR A 379 18.95 24.47 -12.90
CA TYR A 379 19.88 25.40 -13.55
C TYR A 379 20.81 24.75 -14.58
N ASN A 380 21.26 23.52 -14.34
CA ASN A 380 22.26 22.86 -15.21
C ASN A 380 21.65 22.14 -16.42
N GLY A 381 20.34 22.24 -16.62
CA GLY A 381 19.64 21.74 -17.80
C GLY A 381 19.53 20.22 -17.87
N LYS A 382 19.72 19.51 -16.76
CA LYS A 382 19.44 18.07 -16.70
C LYS A 382 17.95 17.80 -16.65
N THR A 383 17.53 16.65 -17.16
CA THR A 383 16.15 16.17 -16.99
C THR A 383 15.95 15.54 -15.60
N ALA A 384 14.69 15.27 -15.21
CA ALA A 384 14.39 14.58 -13.97
C ALA A 384 15.02 13.17 -13.94
N GLU A 385 14.98 12.45 -15.06
CA GLU A 385 15.58 11.12 -15.22
C GLU A 385 17.10 11.16 -15.08
N GLU A 386 17.78 12.14 -15.68
CA GLU A 386 19.24 12.29 -15.56
C GLU A 386 19.69 12.64 -14.14
N VAL A 387 18.85 13.34 -13.37
CA VAL A 387 19.12 13.69 -11.98
C VAL A 387 18.86 12.50 -11.05
N ILE A 388 17.75 11.78 -11.23
CA ILE A 388 17.45 10.54 -10.51
C ILE A 388 18.55 9.49 -10.79
N ALA A 389 18.91 9.30 -12.07
CA ALA A 389 19.98 8.38 -12.49
C ALA A 389 21.37 8.72 -11.92
N ALA A 390 21.59 9.98 -11.51
CA ALA A 390 22.84 10.43 -10.90
C ALA A 390 22.88 10.28 -9.37
N THR A 391 21.82 9.80 -8.73
CA THR A 391 21.82 9.47 -7.30
C THR A 391 22.72 8.25 -7.01
N PRO A 392 23.23 8.08 -5.77
CA PRO A 392 24.09 6.94 -5.42
C PRO A 392 23.45 5.57 -5.71
N GLU A 393 22.15 5.43 -5.46
CA GLU A 393 21.39 4.19 -5.67
C GLU A 393 21.19 3.89 -7.17
N THR A 394 20.78 4.87 -7.97
CA THR A 394 20.56 4.63 -9.41
C THR A 394 21.87 4.57 -10.20
N ALA A 395 22.94 5.21 -9.75
CA ALA A 395 24.27 5.03 -10.31
C ALA A 395 24.83 3.61 -10.07
N ALA A 396 24.50 3.00 -8.92
CA ALA A 396 24.77 1.58 -8.65
C ALA A 396 23.91 0.67 -9.55
N ALA A 397 22.62 0.97 -9.73
CA ALA A 397 21.74 0.20 -10.63
C ALA A 397 22.17 0.29 -12.11
N ALA A 398 22.54 1.46 -12.62
CA ALA A 398 22.98 1.66 -14.00
C ALA A 398 24.34 0.99 -14.32
N THR A 399 25.20 0.83 -13.30
CA THR A 399 26.42 0.01 -13.43
C THR A 399 26.13 -1.49 -13.36
N ALA A 400 25.02 -1.91 -12.74
CA ALA A 400 24.57 -3.30 -12.73
C ALA A 400 23.92 -3.75 -14.06
N GLU A 401 23.13 -2.90 -14.74
CA GLU A 401 22.48 -3.26 -16.02
C GLU A 401 23.45 -3.40 -17.22
N THR A 402 24.67 -2.85 -17.14
CA THR A 402 25.59 -2.79 -18.29
C THR A 402 26.69 -3.86 -18.30
N ALA A 403 26.68 -4.79 -17.35
CA ALA A 403 27.66 -5.88 -17.25
C ALA A 403 26.99 -7.26 -17.12
N GLU A 404 27.23 -8.16 -18.09
CA GLU A 404 27.14 -9.60 -17.80
C GLU A 404 28.15 -9.96 -16.69
N PRO A 405 27.81 -10.87 -15.77
CA PRO A 405 28.26 -10.76 -14.38
C PRO A 405 29.74 -11.07 -14.18
N ALA A 406 30.46 -10.11 -13.59
CA ALA A 406 31.81 -10.29 -13.05
C ALA A 406 32.05 -9.38 -11.82
N VAL A 407 32.06 -10.01 -10.64
CA VAL A 407 32.86 -9.66 -9.44
C VAL A 407 34.27 -9.10 -9.81
N ASP A 408 34.95 -8.19 -9.10
CA ASP A 408 34.96 -7.73 -7.69
C ASP A 408 35.10 -6.18 -7.62
N ALA A 409 34.90 -5.41 -6.53
CA ALA A 409 34.12 -5.48 -5.29
C ALA A 409 34.30 -4.13 -4.51
N TRP A 410 33.37 -3.74 -3.61
CA TRP A 410 33.58 -2.72 -2.55
C TRP A 410 33.35 -3.38 -1.19
N ASP A 411 34.41 -3.65 -0.42
CA ASP A 411 34.38 -4.41 0.84
C ASP A 411 33.70 -3.65 2.00
N ARG A 412 32.38 -3.56 1.96
CA ARG A 412 31.59 -3.99 3.13
C ARG A 412 30.98 -5.33 2.76
N GLU A 413 31.36 -6.34 3.53
CA GLU A 413 30.64 -7.61 3.61
C GLU A 413 29.24 -7.26 4.11
N ILE A 414 28.29 -7.08 3.19
CA ILE A 414 26.86 -7.01 3.51
C ILE A 414 26.56 -8.35 4.17
N ASP A 415 26.04 -8.35 5.39
CA ASP A 415 25.68 -9.62 6.04
C ASP A 415 24.69 -10.31 5.10
N PRO A 416 24.97 -11.55 4.67
CA PRO A 416 24.05 -12.28 3.81
C PRO A 416 22.63 -12.31 4.41
N THR A 417 22.52 -12.30 5.73
CA THR A 417 21.27 -12.13 6.50
C THR A 417 20.47 -10.89 6.09
N ASP A 418 21.11 -9.71 6.08
CA ASP A 418 20.47 -8.43 5.74
C ASP A 418 19.98 -8.42 4.28
N GLN A 419 20.83 -8.91 3.37
CA GLN A 419 20.51 -9.02 1.95
C GLN A 419 19.30 -9.93 1.73
N TYR A 420 19.19 -11.02 2.49
CA TYR A 420 18.06 -11.93 2.43
C TYR A 420 16.78 -11.31 2.98
N PHE A 421 16.83 -10.59 4.11
CA PHE A 421 15.65 -9.91 4.64
C PHE A 421 15.11 -8.84 3.68
N MET A 422 16.00 -8.04 3.07
CA MET A 422 15.61 -7.05 2.04
C MET A 422 14.88 -7.67 0.84
N GLN A 423 15.14 -8.94 0.51
CA GLN A 423 14.55 -9.64 -0.63
C GLN A 423 13.31 -10.48 -0.28
N ASN A 424 13.20 -10.93 0.97
CA ASN A 424 12.25 -11.98 1.36
C ASN A 424 11.24 -11.54 2.42
N LEU A 425 11.55 -10.51 3.22
CA LEU A 425 10.67 -10.00 4.27
C LEU A 425 9.79 -8.87 3.73
N HIS A 426 8.48 -9.05 3.81
CA HIS A 426 7.50 -8.01 3.49
C HIS A 426 6.22 -8.20 4.32
N SER A 427 5.45 -7.11 4.45
CA SER A 427 4.19 -7.10 5.19
C SER A 427 3.04 -7.61 4.32
N VAL A 428 2.22 -8.50 4.87
CA VAL A 428 1.03 -9.06 4.22
C VAL A 428 -0.24 -8.72 5.02
N ASP A 429 -1.37 -8.63 4.32
CA ASP A 429 -2.69 -8.38 4.86
C ASP A 429 -3.61 -9.55 4.46
N LEU A 430 -4.28 -10.16 5.44
CA LEU A 430 -5.15 -11.33 5.28
C LEU A 430 -6.62 -10.96 5.05
N GLU A 431 -7.01 -9.68 5.12
CA GLU A 431 -8.31 -9.24 4.61
C GLU A 431 -8.34 -9.28 3.07
N TYR A 432 -7.16 -9.21 2.42
CA TYR A 432 -6.99 -9.37 0.98
C TYR A 432 -6.55 -10.80 0.59
N PRO A 433 -6.97 -11.32 -0.58
CA PRO A 433 -6.50 -12.61 -1.07
C PRO A 433 -5.00 -12.58 -1.37
N LEU A 434 -4.26 -13.55 -0.81
CA LEU A 434 -2.83 -13.72 -1.03
C LEU A 434 -2.51 -13.97 -2.51
N SER A 435 -1.31 -13.61 -2.92
CA SER A 435 -0.85 -13.62 -4.30
C SER A 435 0.56 -14.22 -4.48
N VAL A 436 1.04 -14.25 -5.72
CA VAL A 436 2.34 -14.84 -6.08
C VAL A 436 3.53 -14.00 -5.59
N SER A 437 3.38 -12.68 -5.43
CA SER A 437 4.43 -11.86 -4.77
C SER A 437 4.62 -12.29 -3.32
N ASP A 438 3.53 -12.68 -2.66
CA ASP A 438 3.50 -12.90 -1.23
C ASP A 438 4.12 -14.26 -0.90
N PHE A 439 3.70 -15.33 -1.60
CA PHE A 439 4.11 -16.72 -1.30
C PHE A 439 5.09 -17.36 -2.29
N GLY A 440 5.39 -16.73 -3.42
CA GLY A 440 6.31 -17.29 -4.43
C GLY A 440 5.66 -18.40 -5.27
N SER A 441 6.43 -19.44 -5.63
CA SER A 441 5.93 -20.52 -6.48
C SER A 441 5.04 -21.52 -5.74
N SER A 442 4.03 -22.04 -6.43
CA SER A 442 3.08 -23.05 -5.95
C SER A 442 3.28 -24.45 -6.57
N ASP A 443 4.50 -24.75 -7.02
CA ASP A 443 4.84 -26.00 -7.71
C ASP A 443 4.96 -27.23 -6.79
N TYR A 444 4.91 -27.02 -5.46
CA TYR A 444 4.98 -28.10 -4.46
C TYR A 444 3.79 -29.06 -4.53
N GLN A 445 4.03 -30.29 -4.09
CA GLN A 445 3.00 -31.31 -4.00
C GLN A 445 2.22 -31.24 -2.67
N LEU A 446 2.92 -30.97 -1.57
CA LEU A 446 2.33 -30.86 -0.25
C LEU A 446 2.63 -29.48 0.34
N PHE A 447 1.62 -28.80 0.88
CA PHE A 447 1.79 -27.57 1.64
C PHE A 447 1.38 -27.86 3.08
N MET A 448 2.33 -27.92 4.02
CA MET A 448 2.08 -28.29 5.41
C MET A 448 2.09 -27.05 6.30
N VAL A 449 0.93 -26.65 6.83
CA VAL A 449 0.75 -25.43 7.63
C VAL A 449 0.60 -25.76 9.11
N GLY A 450 1.44 -25.13 9.93
CA GLY A 450 1.40 -25.22 11.39
C GLY A 450 0.21 -24.47 11.96
N GLN A 451 -0.52 -25.12 12.87
CA GLN A 451 -1.57 -24.52 13.69
C GLN A 451 -1.13 -24.42 15.16
N GLY A 452 -1.81 -23.58 15.94
CA GLY A 452 -1.59 -23.42 17.37
C GLY A 452 -1.79 -22.02 17.97
N GLY A 453 -2.50 -21.11 17.32
CA GLY A 453 -2.65 -19.73 17.80
C GLY A 453 -3.99 -19.06 17.46
N SER A 454 -4.21 -17.86 17.99
CA SER A 454 -5.52 -17.18 17.96
C SER A 454 -6.08 -16.89 16.56
N ARG A 455 -5.25 -16.92 15.51
CA ARG A 455 -5.64 -16.59 14.13
C ARG A 455 -5.56 -17.76 13.15
N ASP A 456 -5.55 -19.00 13.66
CA ASP A 456 -5.52 -20.22 12.82
C ASP A 456 -6.65 -20.22 11.76
N ALA A 457 -7.83 -19.68 12.06
CA ALA A 457 -8.96 -19.58 11.12
C ALA A 457 -8.68 -18.64 9.93
N ASP A 458 -8.07 -17.47 10.19
CA ASP A 458 -7.70 -16.50 9.14
C ASP A 458 -6.66 -17.10 8.20
N VAL A 459 -5.60 -17.68 8.78
CA VAL A 459 -4.50 -18.33 8.05
C VAL A 459 -5.04 -19.49 7.23
N GLN A 460 -5.89 -20.33 7.83
CA GLN A 460 -6.54 -21.45 7.15
C GLN A 460 -7.38 -20.99 5.95
N GLN A 461 -8.18 -19.93 6.10
CA GLN A 461 -8.96 -19.37 5.00
C GLN A 461 -8.07 -18.83 3.89
N ALA A 462 -7.11 -17.95 4.21
CA ALA A 462 -6.27 -17.27 3.24
C ALA A 462 -5.42 -18.27 2.43
N MET A 463 -4.79 -19.24 3.11
CA MET A 463 -3.97 -20.28 2.48
C MET A 463 -4.79 -21.19 1.57
N VAL A 464 -5.98 -21.65 2.01
CA VAL A 464 -6.85 -22.49 1.17
C VAL A 464 -7.36 -21.71 -0.04
N GLN A 465 -7.74 -20.43 0.11
CA GLN A 465 -8.15 -19.59 -1.03
C GLN A 465 -7.03 -19.40 -2.06
N TYR A 466 -5.83 -19.03 -1.60
CA TYR A 466 -4.67 -18.84 -2.46
C TYR A 466 -4.30 -20.12 -3.24
N LEU A 467 -4.10 -21.23 -2.52
CA LEU A 467 -3.71 -22.49 -3.16
C LEU A 467 -4.85 -23.07 -4.01
N ALA A 468 -6.12 -22.83 -3.68
CA ALA A 468 -7.24 -23.16 -4.55
C ALA A 468 -7.24 -22.35 -5.85
N ALA A 469 -6.83 -21.07 -5.84
CA ALA A 469 -6.58 -20.33 -7.07
C ALA A 469 -5.44 -20.96 -7.90
N GLN A 470 -4.38 -21.46 -7.25
CA GLN A 470 -3.27 -22.17 -7.91
C GLN A 470 -3.58 -23.62 -8.33
N GLY A 471 -4.77 -24.15 -8.01
CA GLY A 471 -5.21 -25.48 -8.44
C GLY A 471 -5.00 -26.63 -7.43
N VAL A 472 -4.67 -26.33 -6.18
CA VAL A 472 -4.77 -27.30 -5.06
C VAL A 472 -6.24 -27.56 -4.76
N ARG A 473 -6.65 -28.82 -4.57
CA ARG A 473 -8.06 -29.21 -4.43
C ARG A 473 -8.37 -30.01 -3.17
N THR A 474 -7.35 -30.46 -2.44
CA THR A 474 -7.52 -31.28 -1.24
C THR A 474 -6.97 -30.55 -0.02
N VAL A 475 -7.77 -30.54 1.06
CA VAL A 475 -7.44 -29.93 2.35
C VAL A 475 -7.46 -31.03 3.42
N ALA A 476 -6.33 -31.31 4.05
CA ALA A 476 -6.23 -32.25 5.16
C ALA A 476 -6.24 -31.51 6.50
N LEU A 477 -6.99 -32.01 7.48
CA LEU A 477 -7.27 -31.33 8.75
C LEU A 477 -7.13 -32.30 9.94
N PRO A 478 -6.66 -31.87 11.12
CA PRO A 478 -6.49 -32.71 12.31
C PRO A 478 -7.81 -32.88 13.10
N CYS A 479 -8.93 -33.10 12.39
CA CYS A 479 -10.28 -33.12 12.97
C CYS A 479 -10.86 -34.52 13.20
N GLY A 480 -10.15 -35.59 12.82
CA GLY A 480 -10.65 -36.95 12.82
C GLY A 480 -11.34 -37.34 11.50
N ALA A 481 -11.18 -38.60 11.10
CA ALA A 481 -11.64 -39.11 9.82
C ALA A 481 -13.17 -39.01 9.61
N ALA A 482 -13.98 -39.13 10.66
CA ALA A 482 -15.43 -38.95 10.57
C ALA A 482 -15.81 -37.46 10.46
N ALA A 483 -15.13 -36.56 11.16
CA ALA A 483 -15.39 -35.12 11.05
C ALA A 483 -15.04 -34.61 9.64
N GLY A 484 -13.91 -35.07 9.08
CA GLY A 484 -13.52 -34.73 7.71
C GLY A 484 -14.56 -35.14 6.66
N ILE A 485 -15.19 -36.31 6.78
CA ILE A 485 -16.27 -36.76 5.88
C ILE A 485 -17.51 -35.85 5.96
N LEU A 486 -17.81 -35.30 7.13
CA LEU A 486 -18.95 -34.38 7.31
C LEU A 486 -18.68 -33.03 6.66
N LEU A 487 -17.45 -32.54 6.77
CA LEU A 487 -17.04 -31.30 6.12
C LEU A 487 -16.91 -31.47 4.58
N ASP A 488 -16.36 -32.60 4.11
CA ASP A 488 -16.31 -32.93 2.67
C ASP A 488 -17.74 -32.99 2.09
N ASP A 489 -18.69 -33.68 2.74
CA ASP A 489 -20.10 -33.70 2.30
C ASP A 489 -20.71 -32.30 2.22
N TYR A 490 -20.35 -31.39 3.13
CA TYR A 490 -20.77 -29.99 3.04
C TYR A 490 -20.14 -29.28 1.84
N LEU A 491 -18.82 -29.34 1.66
CA LEU A 491 -18.13 -28.66 0.55
C LEU A 491 -18.52 -29.22 -0.83
N GLN A 492 -18.89 -30.51 -0.89
CA GLN A 492 -19.31 -31.20 -2.10
C GLN A 492 -20.79 -30.99 -2.45
N THR A 493 -21.68 -30.78 -1.46
CA THR A 493 -23.15 -30.78 -1.69
C THR A 493 -23.91 -29.57 -1.16
N GLY A 494 -23.28 -28.73 -0.33
CA GLY A 494 -23.93 -27.65 0.40
C GLY A 494 -24.86 -28.12 1.54
N HIS A 495 -24.78 -29.39 1.95
CA HIS A 495 -25.66 -29.95 2.97
C HIS A 495 -25.31 -29.44 4.38
N THR A 496 -25.97 -28.35 4.77
CA THR A 496 -25.68 -27.60 6.02
C THR A 496 -25.74 -28.45 7.29
N ALA A 497 -26.57 -29.50 7.35
CA ALA A 497 -26.61 -30.37 8.52
C ALA A 497 -25.29 -31.16 8.73
N SER A 498 -24.50 -31.39 7.68
CA SER A 498 -23.17 -32.00 7.81
C SER A 498 -22.15 -30.98 8.33
N LEU A 499 -22.24 -29.70 7.91
CA LEU A 499 -21.44 -28.61 8.49
C LEU A 499 -21.75 -28.44 9.99
N GLU A 500 -23.01 -28.39 10.41
CA GLU A 500 -23.35 -28.29 11.84
C GLU A 500 -22.80 -29.48 12.65
N GLN A 501 -22.86 -30.71 12.09
CA GLN A 501 -22.32 -31.92 12.73
C GLN A 501 -20.79 -31.94 12.81
N TYR A 502 -20.10 -31.29 11.86
CA TYR A 502 -18.66 -31.02 11.91
C TYR A 502 -18.34 -29.95 12.96
N LEU A 503 -19.03 -28.80 12.94
CA LEU A 503 -18.82 -27.73 13.93
C LEU A 503 -19.12 -28.20 15.36
N ASP A 504 -20.01 -29.18 15.53
CA ASP A 504 -20.29 -29.82 16.82
C ASP A 504 -19.12 -30.65 17.39
N THR A 505 -18.11 -31.00 16.59
CA THR A 505 -16.87 -31.65 17.07
C THR A 505 -15.88 -30.63 17.63
N LEU A 506 -15.96 -29.37 17.20
CA LEU A 506 -15.00 -28.33 17.56
C LEU A 506 -15.29 -27.71 18.96
N PRO A 507 -14.26 -27.15 19.63
CA PRO A 507 -14.42 -26.27 20.79
C PRO A 507 -15.45 -25.16 20.53
N ALA A 508 -16.20 -24.78 21.56
CA ALA A 508 -17.41 -23.94 21.42
C ALA A 508 -17.13 -22.49 20.98
N ASP A 509 -15.96 -21.98 21.37
CA ASP A 509 -15.36 -20.70 20.99
C ASP A 509 -15.01 -20.67 19.49
N GLY A 510 -14.28 -21.66 18.97
CA GLY A 510 -13.85 -21.68 17.55
C GLY A 510 -14.94 -22.00 16.50
N ARG A 511 -16.19 -22.24 16.90
CA ARG A 511 -17.27 -22.68 15.96
C ARG A 511 -17.80 -21.57 15.06
N ALA A 512 -17.71 -20.31 15.49
CA ALA A 512 -18.15 -19.18 14.69
C ALA A 512 -17.16 -18.96 13.52
N ASP A 513 -15.89 -18.83 13.84
CA ASP A 513 -14.84 -18.55 12.86
C ASP A 513 -14.74 -19.70 11.84
N GLN A 514 -14.71 -20.96 12.31
CA GLN A 514 -14.69 -22.11 11.40
C GLN A 514 -15.97 -22.23 10.54
N ARG A 515 -17.14 -21.80 11.03
CA ARG A 515 -18.35 -21.71 10.18
C ARG A 515 -18.15 -20.73 9.05
N ASP A 516 -17.61 -19.55 9.36
CA ASP A 516 -17.43 -18.47 8.38
C ASP A 516 -16.35 -18.83 7.35
N VAL A 517 -15.25 -19.48 7.77
CA VAL A 517 -14.23 -20.06 6.89
C VAL A 517 -14.85 -21.03 5.88
N TRP A 518 -15.57 -22.06 6.35
CA TRP A 518 -16.10 -23.09 5.44
C TRP A 518 -17.26 -22.59 4.57
N GLN A 519 -18.10 -21.67 5.06
CA GLN A 519 -19.13 -21.04 4.23
C GLN A 519 -18.54 -20.15 3.14
N SER A 520 -17.49 -19.39 3.46
CA SER A 520 -16.79 -18.53 2.49
C SER A 520 -16.09 -19.38 1.42
N LEU A 521 -15.38 -20.43 1.82
CA LEU A 521 -14.75 -21.37 0.90
C LEU A 521 -15.76 -22.09 -0.01
N TYR A 522 -16.90 -22.54 0.51
CA TYR A 522 -17.97 -23.14 -0.30
C TYR A 522 -18.59 -22.14 -1.28
N ALA A 523 -18.75 -20.87 -0.89
CA ALA A 523 -19.31 -19.84 -1.77
C ALA A 523 -18.42 -19.55 -2.99
N VAL A 524 -17.10 -19.65 -2.83
CA VAL A 524 -16.11 -19.44 -3.92
C VAL A 524 -15.85 -20.74 -4.71
N TYR A 525 -15.77 -21.89 -4.05
CA TYR A 525 -15.36 -23.18 -4.63
C TYR A 525 -16.39 -24.31 -4.44
N PRO A 526 -17.67 -24.12 -4.82
CA PRO A 526 -18.72 -25.10 -4.57
C PRO A 526 -18.45 -26.41 -5.33
N GLY A 527 -18.33 -27.53 -4.60
CA GLY A 527 -18.05 -28.85 -5.18
C GLY A 527 -16.62 -29.03 -5.73
N ALA A 528 -15.70 -28.12 -5.45
CA ALA A 528 -14.32 -28.17 -5.97
C ALA A 528 -13.26 -28.50 -4.91
N LEU A 529 -13.56 -28.35 -3.62
CA LEU A 529 -12.64 -28.67 -2.52
C LEU A 529 -13.03 -29.99 -1.85
N HIS A 530 -12.04 -30.87 -1.68
CA HIS A 530 -12.16 -32.12 -0.95
C HIS A 530 -11.48 -32.03 0.42
N VAL A 531 -12.04 -32.69 1.43
CA VAL A 531 -11.47 -32.72 2.79
C VAL A 531 -11.06 -34.12 3.22
N VAL A 532 -9.86 -34.22 3.79
CA VAL A 532 -9.32 -35.43 4.42
C VAL A 532 -9.20 -35.18 5.92
N GLY A 533 -10.02 -35.87 6.72
CA GLY A 533 -9.90 -35.83 8.18
C GLY A 533 -8.79 -36.76 8.68
N LEU A 534 -7.85 -36.22 9.44
CA LEU A 534 -6.71 -36.94 10.00
C LEU A 534 -6.93 -37.23 11.49
N GLY A 535 -6.50 -38.40 11.97
CA GLY A 535 -6.42 -38.69 13.40
C GLY A 535 -7.66 -39.38 14.00
N ALA A 536 -7.98 -39.03 15.25
CA ALA A 536 -9.03 -39.67 16.04
C ALA A 536 -10.32 -38.81 16.09
N ASP A 537 -11.48 -39.46 16.09
CA ASP A 537 -12.77 -38.79 16.26
C ASP A 537 -13.16 -38.71 17.76
N ASP A 538 -13.55 -37.53 18.24
CA ASP A 538 -13.88 -37.29 19.65
C ASP A 538 -15.07 -38.13 20.17
N THR A 539 -16.05 -38.42 19.32
CA THR A 539 -17.24 -39.14 19.75
C THR A 539 -17.78 -40.14 18.73
N GLN A 540 -18.40 -41.20 19.26
CA GLN A 540 -19.17 -42.18 18.49
C GLN A 540 -20.37 -41.57 17.73
N ALA A 541 -20.81 -40.35 18.09
CA ALA A 541 -21.86 -39.67 17.35
C ALA A 541 -21.36 -39.20 15.99
N VAL A 542 -20.18 -38.58 15.94
CA VAL A 542 -19.53 -38.12 14.68
C VAL A 542 -19.37 -39.30 13.72
N THR A 543 -18.86 -40.44 14.20
CA THR A 543 -18.75 -41.65 13.37
C THR A 543 -20.10 -42.13 12.85
N ALA A 544 -21.17 -42.09 13.65
CA ALA A 544 -22.52 -42.45 13.20
C ALA A 544 -23.06 -41.48 12.14
N HIS A 545 -22.76 -40.19 12.25
CA HIS A 545 -23.10 -39.17 11.27
C HIS A 545 -22.34 -39.36 9.95
N ALA A 546 -21.02 -39.54 9.99
CA ALA A 546 -20.19 -39.83 8.82
C ALA A 546 -20.60 -41.14 8.11
N MET A 547 -20.94 -42.19 8.86
CA MET A 547 -21.53 -43.40 8.29
C MET A 547 -22.84 -43.12 7.54
N SER A 548 -23.69 -42.21 8.04
CA SER A 548 -24.92 -41.83 7.34
C SER A 548 -24.63 -41.08 6.03
N VAL A 549 -23.53 -40.32 5.95
CA VAL A 549 -23.02 -39.75 4.69
C VAL A 549 -22.70 -40.87 3.70
N LEU A 550 -21.81 -41.79 4.08
CA LEU A 550 -21.37 -42.90 3.22
C LEU A 550 -22.55 -43.77 2.73
N LEU A 551 -23.54 -44.01 3.58
CA LEU A 551 -24.74 -44.78 3.24
C LEU A 551 -25.69 -44.06 2.28
N ARG A 552 -25.75 -42.72 2.26
CA ARG A 552 -26.55 -41.96 1.27
C ARG A 552 -26.02 -42.12 -0.15
N SER A 553 -24.71 -42.34 -0.32
CA SER A 553 -24.06 -42.58 -1.61
C SER A 553 -24.23 -44.02 -2.13
N CYS A 554 -24.80 -44.93 -1.34
CA CYS A 554 -24.96 -46.34 -1.70
C CYS A 554 -26.27 -46.59 -2.47
N TYR A 555 -26.19 -46.69 -3.80
CA TYR A 555 -27.34 -46.97 -4.68
C TYR A 555 -27.61 -48.47 -4.91
N THR A 556 -26.81 -49.36 -4.32
CA THR A 556 -26.99 -50.82 -4.42
C THR A 556 -27.96 -51.33 -3.34
N TYR A 557 -28.63 -52.45 -3.58
CA TYR A 557 -29.43 -53.11 -2.53
C TYR A 557 -28.53 -54.02 -1.68
N PRO A 558 -28.58 -53.96 -0.34
CA PRO A 558 -27.73 -54.77 0.52
C PRO A 558 -27.96 -56.29 0.36
N GLU A 559 -26.88 -57.08 0.44
CA GLU A 559 -26.95 -58.55 0.50
C GLU A 559 -27.69 -59.01 1.77
N GLU A 560 -28.36 -60.17 1.73
CA GLU A 560 -29.31 -60.64 2.77
C GLU A 560 -28.68 -60.66 4.17
N GLU A 561 -27.39 -60.98 4.27
CA GLU A 561 -26.60 -61.03 5.50
C GLU A 561 -26.39 -59.67 6.17
N ILE A 562 -26.48 -58.56 5.42
CA ILE A 562 -26.22 -57.20 5.94
C ILE A 562 -27.46 -56.29 5.99
N ILE A 563 -28.63 -56.72 5.49
CA ILE A 563 -29.88 -55.91 5.50
C ILE A 563 -30.18 -55.35 6.90
N ALA A 564 -30.25 -56.22 7.92
CA ALA A 564 -30.57 -55.82 9.29
C ALA A 564 -29.52 -54.87 9.91
N ALA A 565 -28.26 -54.96 9.46
CA ALA A 565 -27.22 -54.03 9.88
C ALA A 565 -27.36 -52.67 9.19
N VAL A 566 -27.71 -52.62 7.91
CA VAL A 566 -27.96 -51.37 7.17
C VAL A 566 -29.19 -50.64 7.71
N GLU A 567 -30.28 -51.36 8.02
CA GLU A 567 -31.43 -50.80 8.74
C GLU A 567 -31.04 -50.29 10.13
N GLY A 568 -30.17 -51.02 10.83
CA GLY A 568 -29.63 -50.64 12.12
C GLY A 568 -28.75 -49.38 12.09
N MET A 569 -27.93 -49.22 11.06
CA MET A 569 -27.12 -48.02 10.80
C MET A 569 -28.00 -46.80 10.49
N ASN A 570 -29.05 -46.98 9.69
CA ASN A 570 -30.01 -45.92 9.34
C ASN A 570 -31.11 -45.69 10.40
N SER A 571 -31.00 -46.26 11.60
CA SER A 571 -32.04 -46.19 12.63
C SER A 571 -32.20 -44.83 13.33
N GLY A 572 -31.36 -43.84 13.00
CA GLY A 572 -31.33 -42.52 13.65
C GLY A 572 -30.86 -42.54 15.12
N ASN A 573 -30.43 -43.70 15.63
CA ASN A 573 -29.91 -43.84 16.99
C ASN A 573 -28.40 -44.16 16.93
N VAL A 574 -27.56 -43.21 17.38
CA VAL A 574 -26.09 -43.31 17.37
C VAL A 574 -25.59 -44.66 17.91
N ARG A 575 -26.10 -45.11 19.06
CA ARG A 575 -25.65 -46.35 19.70
C ARG A 575 -25.98 -47.59 18.87
N ASN A 576 -27.16 -47.64 18.27
CA ASN A 576 -27.53 -48.72 17.36
C ASN A 576 -26.69 -48.67 16.10
N ALA A 577 -26.47 -47.48 15.52
CA ALA A 577 -25.75 -47.33 14.28
C ALA A 577 -24.30 -47.84 14.40
N VAL A 578 -23.57 -47.36 15.41
CA VAL A 578 -22.20 -47.81 15.69
C VAL A 578 -22.13 -49.29 16.04
N TYR A 579 -23.12 -49.83 16.77
CA TYR A 579 -23.18 -51.28 17.06
C TYR A 579 -23.32 -52.11 15.77
N TRP A 580 -24.28 -51.77 14.91
CA TRP A 580 -24.55 -52.53 13.70
C TRP A 580 -23.44 -52.42 12.65
N PHE A 581 -22.81 -51.26 12.55
CA PHE A 581 -21.62 -51.06 11.72
C PHE A 581 -20.44 -51.91 12.16
N ARG A 582 -20.10 -51.88 13.47
CA ARG A 582 -19.05 -52.74 14.02
C ARG A 582 -19.35 -54.22 13.77
N ALA A 583 -20.60 -54.65 13.97
CA ALA A 583 -21.01 -56.03 13.72
C ALA A 583 -20.87 -56.42 12.24
N ALA A 584 -21.34 -55.58 11.30
CA ALA A 584 -21.29 -55.86 9.87
C ALA A 584 -19.86 -55.87 9.31
N MET A 585 -19.04 -54.89 9.67
CA MET A 585 -17.63 -54.84 9.25
C MET A 585 -16.82 -56.01 9.81
N GLN A 586 -17.13 -56.48 11.03
CA GLN A 586 -16.48 -57.64 11.64
C GLN A 586 -16.93 -58.98 11.02
N GLN A 587 -18.22 -59.16 10.74
CA GLN A 587 -18.79 -60.45 10.32
C GLN A 587 -18.88 -60.61 8.79
N TYR A 588 -19.09 -59.53 8.05
CA TYR A 588 -19.42 -59.51 6.63
C TYR A 588 -18.62 -58.47 5.81
N PRO A 589 -17.28 -58.37 5.96
CA PRO A 589 -16.49 -57.31 5.33
C PRO A 589 -16.57 -57.30 3.79
N ARG A 590 -16.74 -58.47 3.14
CA ARG A 590 -16.85 -58.54 1.66
C ARG A 590 -18.20 -58.03 1.15
N GLN A 591 -19.28 -58.27 1.88
CA GLN A 591 -20.61 -57.74 1.58
C GLN A 591 -20.61 -56.22 1.80
N MET A 592 -20.02 -55.76 2.90
CA MET A 592 -19.81 -54.33 3.16
C MET A 592 -18.99 -53.66 2.05
N GLN A 593 -17.92 -54.30 1.56
CA GLN A 593 -17.12 -53.79 0.43
C GLN A 593 -17.92 -53.62 -0.86
N ARG A 594 -18.75 -54.59 -1.23
CA ARG A 594 -19.59 -54.48 -2.43
C ARG A 594 -20.72 -53.47 -2.29
N TYR A 595 -21.23 -53.31 -1.07
CA TYR A 595 -22.33 -52.41 -0.78
C TYR A 595 -21.87 -50.94 -0.77
N LEU A 596 -20.76 -50.65 -0.07
CA LEU A 596 -20.16 -49.32 0.04
C LEU A 596 -19.37 -48.88 -1.19
N GLY A 597 -18.90 -49.82 -2.02
CA GLY A 597 -18.12 -49.53 -3.22
C GLY A 597 -16.84 -48.75 -2.87
N ASP A 598 -16.63 -47.62 -3.53
CA ASP A 598 -15.47 -46.74 -3.33
C ASP A 598 -15.40 -46.18 -1.89
N GLY A 599 -16.56 -46.00 -1.23
CA GLY A 599 -16.64 -45.60 0.18
C GLY A 599 -16.19 -46.68 1.19
N TYR A 600 -15.84 -47.89 0.74
CA TYR A 600 -15.41 -48.97 1.64
C TYR A 600 -14.07 -48.69 2.32
N THR A 601 -13.11 -48.06 1.64
CA THR A 601 -11.79 -47.75 2.23
C THR A 601 -11.95 -46.81 3.42
N VAL A 602 -12.73 -45.75 3.24
CA VAL A 602 -13.10 -44.79 4.28
C VAL A 602 -13.86 -45.47 5.43
N ALA A 603 -14.86 -46.29 5.12
CA ALA A 603 -15.59 -47.07 6.14
C ALA A 603 -14.67 -48.04 6.91
N LEU A 604 -13.71 -48.67 6.25
CA LEU A 604 -12.74 -49.55 6.90
C LEU A 604 -11.88 -48.77 7.91
N ARG A 605 -11.47 -47.55 7.57
CA ARG A 605 -10.73 -46.66 8.48
C ARG A 605 -11.56 -46.22 9.69
N LEU A 606 -12.83 -45.85 9.49
CA LEU A 606 -13.77 -45.56 10.59
C LEU A 606 -13.95 -46.77 11.52
N TYR A 607 -14.09 -47.97 10.94
CA TYR A 607 -14.21 -49.20 11.72
C TYR A 607 -12.94 -49.50 12.54
N GLN A 608 -11.75 -49.32 11.98
CA GLN A 608 -10.49 -49.53 12.71
C GLN A 608 -10.32 -48.55 13.89
N GLY A 609 -10.69 -47.28 13.69
CA GLY A 609 -10.73 -46.28 14.76
C GLY A 609 -11.68 -46.68 15.90
N LEU A 610 -12.90 -47.10 15.56
CA LEU A 610 -13.89 -47.59 16.54
C LEU A 610 -13.41 -48.82 17.36
N GLN A 611 -12.54 -49.66 16.80
CA GLN A 611 -11.97 -50.81 17.52
C GLN A 611 -10.79 -50.44 18.43
N GLY A 612 -10.25 -49.22 18.34
CA GLY A 612 -8.98 -48.86 18.99
C GLY A 612 -7.81 -49.71 18.48
N SER A 613 -7.91 -50.20 17.24
CA SER A 613 -7.01 -51.23 16.69
C SER A 613 -6.32 -50.78 15.40
N VAL A 614 -6.15 -49.47 15.21
CA VAL A 614 -5.26 -48.97 14.16
C VAL A 614 -3.85 -49.30 14.61
N ASN A 615 -3.28 -50.34 13.99
CA ASN A 615 -1.91 -50.77 14.25
C ASN A 615 -1.00 -49.90 13.39
N THR A 616 -0.81 -48.64 13.79
CA THR A 616 0.15 -47.72 13.18
C THR A 616 1.54 -48.37 13.22
N GLY A 617 2.31 -48.20 12.15
CA GLY A 617 3.59 -48.89 12.03
C GLY A 617 4.56 -48.40 13.10
N ALA A 618 5.14 -49.30 13.90
CA ALA A 618 6.31 -49.03 14.75
C ALA A 618 6.29 -47.73 15.59
N GLY A 619 5.13 -47.28 16.08
CA GLY A 619 5.00 -46.09 16.92
C GLY A 619 4.63 -44.78 16.20
N GLU A 620 4.30 -44.84 14.92
CA GLU A 620 3.67 -43.74 14.16
C GLU A 620 2.34 -43.29 14.81
N ASP A 621 2.05 -41.99 14.77
CA ASP A 621 0.75 -41.47 15.23
C ASP A 621 -0.34 -41.53 14.14
N LEU A 622 -1.60 -41.53 14.57
CA LEU A 622 -2.74 -41.81 13.72
C LEU A 622 -2.93 -40.79 12.59
N ALA A 623 -2.64 -39.51 12.84
CA ALA A 623 -2.72 -38.46 11.82
C ALA A 623 -1.68 -38.67 10.70
N ALA A 624 -0.46 -39.09 11.05
CA ALA A 624 0.60 -39.41 10.09
C ALA A 624 0.23 -40.61 9.20
N TYR A 625 -0.35 -41.65 9.79
CA TYR A 625 -0.86 -42.81 9.06
C TYR A 625 -1.97 -42.42 8.06
N ASP A 626 -2.90 -41.55 8.45
CA ASP A 626 -3.99 -41.09 7.57
C ASP A 626 -3.49 -40.21 6.43
N LEU A 627 -2.52 -39.34 6.69
CA LEU A 627 -1.92 -38.49 5.66
C LEU A 627 -1.15 -39.34 4.63
N ARG A 628 -0.32 -40.28 5.11
CA ARG A 628 0.39 -41.25 4.27
C ARG A 628 -0.57 -41.99 3.34
N ARG A 629 -1.70 -42.45 3.88
CA ARG A 629 -2.78 -43.11 3.11
C ARG A 629 -3.36 -42.22 2.02
N ALA A 630 -3.67 -40.97 2.34
CA ALA A 630 -4.24 -40.03 1.37
C ALA A 630 -3.30 -39.78 0.18
N VAL A 631 -2.00 -39.67 0.46
CA VAL A 631 -0.93 -39.51 -0.55
C VAL A 631 -0.74 -40.80 -1.37
N GLU A 632 -0.63 -41.96 -0.73
CA GLU A 632 -0.51 -43.27 -1.41
C GLU A 632 -1.71 -43.57 -2.33
N GLU A 633 -2.91 -43.16 -1.94
CA GLU A 633 -4.13 -43.37 -2.73
C GLU A 633 -4.27 -42.36 -3.88
N ASN A 634 -3.59 -41.21 -3.83
CA ASN A 634 -3.69 -40.12 -4.82
C ASN A 634 -2.33 -39.44 -5.11
N PRO A 635 -1.33 -40.16 -5.65
CA PRO A 635 0.06 -39.70 -5.74
C PRO A 635 0.30 -38.53 -6.71
N ASP A 636 -0.66 -38.16 -7.56
CA ASP A 636 -0.59 -36.99 -8.44
C ASP A 636 -1.28 -35.74 -7.84
N THR A 637 -1.90 -35.85 -6.66
CA THR A 637 -2.74 -34.79 -6.09
C THR A 637 -1.95 -33.82 -5.23
N ARG A 638 -2.06 -32.53 -5.52
CA ARG A 638 -1.55 -31.46 -4.65
C ARG A 638 -2.51 -31.21 -3.49
N MET A 639 -1.99 -31.15 -2.26
CA MET A 639 -2.78 -30.98 -1.04
C MET A 639 -2.20 -29.89 -0.13
N ILE A 640 -3.08 -29.16 0.57
CA ILE A 640 -2.71 -28.41 1.77
C ILE A 640 -3.09 -29.24 3.00
N VAL A 641 -2.20 -29.29 3.99
CA VAL A 641 -2.31 -30.08 5.22
C VAL A 641 -2.15 -29.14 6.39
N PHE A 642 -3.12 -29.11 7.29
CA PHE A 642 -2.99 -28.43 8.57
C PHE A 642 -2.64 -29.45 9.67
N ALA A 643 -1.68 -29.11 10.53
CA ALA A 643 -1.23 -29.95 11.64
C ALA A 643 -0.56 -29.10 12.72
N ASP A 644 -0.23 -29.71 13.88
CA ASP A 644 0.59 -29.04 14.90
C ASP A 644 1.92 -28.55 14.31
N THR A 645 2.38 -27.39 14.76
CA THR A 645 3.64 -26.78 14.29
C THR A 645 4.87 -27.70 14.45
N ASP A 646 4.89 -28.57 15.46
CA ASP A 646 5.92 -29.60 15.66
C ASP A 646 5.94 -30.70 14.58
N ALA A 647 4.80 -30.97 13.93
CA ALA A 647 4.70 -31.98 12.87
C ALA A 647 5.16 -31.45 11.51
N VAL A 648 4.91 -30.16 11.22
CA VAL A 648 5.26 -29.53 9.94
C VAL A 648 6.71 -29.04 9.88
N LEU A 649 7.35 -28.76 11.02
CA LEU A 649 8.72 -28.26 11.07
C LEU A 649 9.77 -29.35 10.86
N ARG A 650 10.52 -29.22 9.77
CA ARG A 650 11.58 -30.14 9.35
C ARG A 650 12.75 -30.18 10.33
N THR A 651 12.70 -31.15 11.23
CA THR A 651 13.64 -31.32 12.36
C THR A 651 14.32 -32.70 12.36
N GLY A 652 14.20 -33.45 11.27
CA GLY A 652 14.93 -34.71 11.01
C GLY A 652 14.11 -35.97 11.28
N ASP A 653 13.15 -35.91 12.21
CA ASP A 653 12.18 -36.97 12.54
C ASP A 653 10.72 -36.48 12.41
N SER A 654 10.49 -35.37 11.68
CA SER A 654 9.18 -34.72 11.56
C SER A 654 8.22 -35.44 10.60
N LEU A 655 6.92 -35.10 10.66
CA LEU A 655 5.96 -35.60 9.68
C LEU A 655 6.26 -35.04 8.27
N ALA A 656 6.70 -33.78 8.18
CA ALA A 656 7.14 -33.19 6.92
C ALA A 656 8.32 -33.96 6.28
N ASP A 657 9.34 -34.34 7.07
CA ASP A 657 10.47 -35.13 6.58
C ASP A 657 10.03 -36.55 6.15
N ALA A 658 9.11 -37.17 6.88
CA ALA A 658 8.55 -38.47 6.53
C ALA A 658 7.71 -38.43 5.23
N MET A 659 6.96 -37.34 4.99
CA MET A 659 6.20 -37.14 3.76
C MET A 659 7.10 -36.78 2.58
N GLU A 660 8.13 -35.96 2.77
CA GLU A 660 9.14 -35.67 1.76
C GLU A 660 9.86 -36.95 1.29
N GLN A 661 10.23 -37.83 2.22
CA GLN A 661 10.78 -39.15 1.88
C GLN A 661 9.76 -40.01 1.11
N LEU A 662 8.50 -40.09 1.56
CA LEU A 662 7.44 -40.86 0.89
C LEU A 662 7.22 -40.39 -0.55
N LEU A 663 7.18 -39.08 -0.78
CA LEU A 663 7.00 -38.48 -2.10
C LEU A 663 8.20 -38.75 -3.01
N ARG A 664 9.43 -38.67 -2.50
CA ARG A 664 10.64 -39.05 -3.25
C ARG A 664 10.66 -40.53 -3.61
N GLU A 665 10.30 -41.42 -2.68
CA GLU A 665 10.18 -42.87 -2.94
C GLU A 665 9.13 -43.20 -4.01
N ASN A 666 8.04 -42.43 -4.09
CA ASN A 666 7.02 -42.55 -5.13
C ASN A 666 7.43 -41.91 -6.47
N ALA A 667 8.29 -40.89 -6.45
CA ALA A 667 8.78 -40.19 -7.63
C ALA A 667 9.95 -40.90 -8.33
N GLU A 668 10.70 -41.77 -7.66
CA GLU A 668 11.74 -42.58 -8.30
C GLU A 668 11.13 -43.51 -9.38
N PRO A 669 11.53 -43.39 -10.67
CA PRO A 669 11.03 -44.28 -11.70
C PRO A 669 11.56 -45.70 -11.44
N ALA A 670 10.65 -46.65 -11.28
CA ALA A 670 10.96 -48.05 -11.04
C ALA A 670 12.07 -48.57 -11.99
N GLN A 671 13.24 -48.89 -11.42
CA GLN A 671 14.42 -49.32 -12.18
C GLN A 671 14.26 -50.70 -12.83
N GLU A 672 13.49 -50.79 -13.91
CA GLU A 672 13.46 -51.99 -14.75
C GLU A 672 13.08 -51.71 -16.22
N THR A 673 13.97 -51.07 -16.97
CA THR A 673 14.39 -51.48 -18.33
C THR A 673 15.44 -50.51 -18.89
N GLY A 674 16.60 -51.03 -19.28
CA GLY A 674 17.75 -50.18 -19.60
C GLY A 674 17.77 -49.64 -21.04
N GLU A 675 17.67 -48.33 -21.21
CA GLU A 675 18.21 -47.59 -22.37
C GLU A 675 18.65 -46.17 -21.93
N PRO A 676 19.91 -45.74 -22.18
CA PRO A 676 20.43 -44.45 -21.69
C PRO A 676 20.26 -43.32 -22.72
N GLN A 677 19.18 -42.58 -22.60
CA GLN A 677 18.94 -41.25 -23.19
C GLN A 677 17.75 -40.62 -22.45
N MET A 678 17.79 -39.29 -22.19
CA MET A 678 16.87 -38.52 -21.29
C MET A 678 17.29 -38.44 -19.80
N ALA A 679 18.57 -38.27 -19.48
CA ALA A 679 19.05 -38.17 -18.09
C ALA A 679 19.33 -36.74 -17.57
N GLU A 680 19.46 -35.72 -18.43
CA GLU A 680 19.88 -34.37 -17.99
C GLU A 680 18.73 -33.44 -17.54
N SER A 681 17.48 -33.68 -17.93
CA SER A 681 16.33 -32.89 -17.43
C SER A 681 15.80 -33.42 -16.09
N ALA A 682 15.76 -34.75 -15.92
CA ALA A 682 15.28 -35.40 -14.69
C ALA A 682 16.23 -35.20 -13.48
N ALA A 683 17.50 -34.89 -13.74
CA ALA A 683 18.48 -34.59 -12.69
C ALA A 683 18.20 -33.26 -11.96
N ALA A 684 17.55 -32.29 -12.62
CA ALA A 684 17.17 -31.00 -12.01
C ALA A 684 15.82 -31.07 -11.25
N GLU A 685 14.97 -32.06 -11.57
CA GLU A 685 13.72 -32.32 -10.86
C GLU A 685 13.93 -33.14 -9.57
N THR A 686 15.07 -33.82 -9.41
CA THR A 686 15.33 -34.75 -8.29
C THR A 686 15.96 -34.10 -7.04
N GLU A 687 16.41 -32.84 -7.12
CA GLU A 687 16.95 -32.11 -5.97
C GLU A 687 15.90 -31.24 -5.25
N ARG A 688 14.87 -30.75 -5.97
CA ARG A 688 13.85 -29.84 -5.42
C ARG A 688 12.97 -30.50 -4.34
N PRO A 689 12.63 -29.79 -3.25
CA PRO A 689 11.68 -30.28 -2.25
C PRO A 689 10.25 -30.41 -2.82
N LEU A 690 9.54 -31.46 -2.41
CA LEU A 690 8.15 -31.73 -2.81
C LEU A 690 7.14 -31.28 -1.75
N VAL A 691 7.59 -31.17 -0.49
CA VAL A 691 6.86 -30.60 0.65
C VAL A 691 7.31 -29.15 0.91
N CYS A 692 6.38 -28.21 0.80
CA CYS A 692 6.53 -26.87 1.37
C CYS A 692 6.08 -26.90 2.83
N SER A 693 6.99 -26.62 3.74
CA SER A 693 6.69 -26.48 5.17
C SER A 693 6.39 -25.01 5.48
N ILE A 694 5.26 -24.74 6.14
CA ILE A 694 4.77 -23.41 6.49
C ILE A 694 4.57 -23.37 8.01
N ALA A 695 5.54 -22.85 8.75
CA ALA A 695 5.43 -22.68 10.20
C ALA A 695 4.93 -21.27 10.54
N VAL A 696 4.22 -21.18 11.65
CA VAL A 696 3.49 -19.96 12.06
C VAL A 696 3.91 -19.58 13.49
N ALA A 697 4.31 -18.33 13.71
CA ALA A 697 4.57 -17.77 15.05
C ALA A 697 3.53 -16.70 15.38
N TYR A 698 2.94 -16.76 16.57
CA TYR A 698 1.92 -15.80 17.02
C TYR A 698 2.48 -14.94 18.14
N GLY A 699 2.48 -13.60 18.00
CA GLY A 699 2.98 -12.72 19.06
C GLY A 699 2.88 -11.23 18.78
N GLU A 700 3.50 -10.44 19.64
CA GLU A 700 3.58 -8.98 19.57
C GLU A 700 5.03 -8.50 19.44
N TRP A 701 5.28 -7.59 18.50
CA TRP A 701 6.55 -6.87 18.36
C TRP A 701 6.49 -5.52 19.07
N GLY A 702 7.42 -5.28 19.98
CA GLY A 702 7.60 -4.00 20.65
C GLY A 702 8.35 -2.98 19.78
N TYR A 703 8.09 -1.70 20.00
CA TYR A 703 8.82 -0.58 19.39
C TYR A 703 10.33 -0.56 19.73
N ASP A 704 10.77 -1.38 20.69
CA ASP A 704 12.16 -1.59 21.08
C ASP A 704 12.83 -2.79 20.38
N GLY A 705 12.16 -3.40 19.40
CA GLY A 705 12.65 -4.58 18.67
C GLY A 705 12.59 -5.87 19.49
N THR A 706 11.73 -5.94 20.50
CA THR A 706 11.46 -7.17 21.26
C THR A 706 10.27 -7.95 20.69
N TYR A 707 10.31 -9.28 20.76
CA TYR A 707 9.17 -10.14 20.39
C TYR A 707 8.59 -10.82 21.62
N THR A 708 7.27 -10.77 21.77
CA THR A 708 6.50 -11.36 22.87
C THR A 708 5.51 -12.38 22.30
N PRO A 709 5.77 -13.70 22.39
CA PRO A 709 4.84 -14.71 21.89
C PRO A 709 3.48 -14.68 22.58
N GLU A 710 2.44 -15.12 21.88
CA GLU A 710 1.09 -15.33 22.43
C GLU A 710 1.09 -16.43 23.53
N GLU A 711 0.15 -16.36 24.48
CA GLU A 711 0.06 -17.31 25.58
C GLU A 711 -0.21 -18.75 25.07
N GLY A 712 0.86 -19.55 25.03
CA GLY A 712 0.85 -20.92 24.52
C GLY A 712 1.95 -21.17 23.49
N ASP A 713 2.35 -20.13 22.74
CA ASP A 713 3.43 -20.21 21.77
C ASP A 713 4.81 -20.16 22.45
N THR A 714 5.21 -21.35 22.93
CA THR A 714 6.53 -21.59 23.52
C THR A 714 7.52 -22.17 22.52
N ARG A 715 7.09 -22.40 21.27
CA ARG A 715 7.92 -23.12 20.28
C ARG A 715 8.95 -22.21 19.66
N TRP A 716 8.67 -20.91 19.54
CA TRP A 716 9.61 -19.94 19.03
C TRP A 716 10.50 -19.34 20.14
N ASN A 717 11.74 -19.06 19.78
CA ASN A 717 12.72 -18.47 20.68
C ASN A 717 12.65 -16.95 20.56
N ALA A 718 11.85 -16.33 21.43
CA ALA A 718 11.62 -14.89 21.48
C ALA A 718 12.92 -14.06 21.45
N ASP A 719 13.93 -14.43 22.25
CA ASP A 719 15.24 -13.77 22.26
C ASP A 719 15.95 -13.86 20.89
N THR A 720 15.88 -15.01 20.22
CA THR A 720 16.49 -15.19 18.89
C THR A 720 15.69 -14.43 17.82
N MET A 721 14.35 -14.45 17.87
CA MET A 721 13.52 -13.67 16.96
C MET A 721 13.84 -12.19 17.11
N ALA A 722 13.76 -11.64 18.32
CA ALA A 722 14.15 -10.26 18.62
C ALA A 722 15.54 -9.90 18.06
N ALA A 723 16.55 -10.73 18.34
CA ALA A 723 17.92 -10.51 17.89
C ALA A 723 18.18 -10.74 16.39
N ARG A 724 17.19 -11.19 15.61
CA ARG A 724 17.31 -11.45 14.16
C ARG A 724 16.35 -10.67 13.29
N LEU A 725 15.20 -10.27 13.83
CA LEU A 725 14.09 -9.68 13.09
C LEU A 725 13.66 -8.34 13.68
N GLY A 726 14.09 -7.97 14.90
CA GLY A 726 13.52 -6.82 15.62
C GLY A 726 13.77 -5.44 15.03
N GLU A 727 14.76 -5.29 14.15
CA GLU A 727 14.98 -4.06 13.36
C GLU A 727 14.24 -4.07 12.01
N TYR A 728 13.67 -5.21 11.61
CA TYR A 728 12.98 -5.41 10.33
C TYR A 728 11.47 -5.73 10.50
N ALA A 729 11.02 -6.01 11.71
CA ALA A 729 9.63 -6.29 12.05
C ALA A 729 8.85 -5.02 12.39
N THR A 730 7.55 -5.03 12.12
CA THR A 730 6.66 -3.90 12.42
C THR A 730 6.24 -3.96 13.89
N PRO A 731 6.30 -2.87 14.67
CA PRO A 731 5.75 -2.86 16.02
C PRO A 731 4.23 -3.09 15.98
N GLY A 732 3.73 -4.17 16.58
CA GLY A 732 2.39 -4.66 16.29
C GLY A 732 2.04 -6.04 16.84
N LYS A 733 0.88 -6.56 16.40
CA LYS A 733 0.42 -7.95 16.59
C LYS A 733 0.67 -8.72 15.31
N ASP A 734 1.75 -9.48 15.30
CA ASP A 734 2.36 -9.96 14.06
C ASP A 734 2.43 -11.47 14.04
N LEU A 735 2.22 -12.00 12.84
CA LEU A 735 2.38 -13.40 12.51
C LEU A 735 3.68 -13.57 11.73
N LEU A 736 4.50 -14.55 12.11
CA LEU A 736 5.64 -14.96 11.29
C LEU A 736 5.26 -16.18 10.45
N LEU A 737 5.33 -16.08 9.12
CA LEU A 737 5.16 -17.26 8.24
C LEU A 737 6.51 -17.69 7.66
N ALA A 738 6.95 -18.89 8.00
CA ALA A 738 8.22 -19.47 7.57
C ALA A 738 8.00 -20.54 6.47
N LEU A 739 8.44 -20.29 5.23
CA LEU A 739 8.33 -21.22 4.09
C LEU A 739 9.63 -22.03 3.85
N ASP A 740 9.51 -23.21 3.21
CA ASP A 740 10.62 -24.02 2.65
C ASP A 740 10.78 -23.68 1.14
N GLY A 741 12.02 -23.41 0.68
CA GLY A 741 12.37 -22.91 -0.66
C GLY A 741 13.70 -22.15 -0.63
N GLU A 742 14.67 -22.56 -1.47
CA GLU A 742 16.12 -22.35 -1.27
C GLU A 742 16.64 -20.91 -1.07
N ASP A 743 17.86 -20.82 -0.50
CA ASP A 743 18.69 -19.63 -0.23
C ASP A 743 18.36 -18.76 1.02
N SER A 744 18.34 -19.39 2.20
CA SER A 744 18.37 -18.69 3.52
C SER A 744 19.78 -18.63 4.14
N PRO A 745 20.36 -17.43 4.31
CA PRO A 745 21.69 -17.24 4.86
C PRO A 745 21.77 -17.23 6.40
N LEU A 746 20.67 -17.52 7.10
CA LEU A 746 20.60 -17.64 8.58
C LEU A 746 21.35 -18.87 9.14
N THR A 747 22.54 -19.13 8.61
CA THR A 747 23.31 -20.37 8.70
C THR A 747 24.10 -20.52 10.00
N GLU A 748 24.47 -19.40 10.65
CA GLU A 748 25.21 -19.39 11.90
C GLU A 748 24.46 -18.65 13.01
N GLY A 749 23.99 -19.34 14.05
CA GLY A 749 23.33 -18.72 15.19
C GLY A 749 22.61 -19.69 16.14
N LYS A 750 21.92 -19.14 17.15
CA LYS A 750 20.92 -19.89 17.91
C LYS A 750 19.73 -20.22 17.00
N ALA A 751 19.07 -21.35 17.24
CA ALA A 751 17.83 -21.70 16.56
C ALA A 751 16.72 -20.64 16.82
N LEU A 752 15.88 -20.42 15.80
CA LEU A 752 14.62 -19.68 15.93
C LEU A 752 13.58 -20.48 16.73
N LEU A 753 13.73 -21.80 16.82
CA LEU A 753 12.92 -22.67 17.65
C LEU A 753 13.54 -22.85 19.04
N GLN A 754 12.72 -22.82 20.08
CA GLN A 754 13.15 -23.05 21.46
C GLN A 754 13.59 -24.52 21.64
N GLY A 755 14.76 -24.73 22.25
CA GLY A 755 15.27 -26.07 22.55
C GLY A 755 15.77 -26.89 21.34
N SER A 756 15.82 -26.31 20.15
CA SER A 756 16.37 -26.94 18.95
C SER A 756 17.87 -26.67 18.81
N ASP A 757 18.63 -27.69 18.42
CA ASP A 757 20.03 -27.57 17.96
C ASP A 757 20.12 -27.31 16.43
N THR A 758 18.99 -27.34 15.70
CA THR A 758 18.96 -27.06 14.25
C THR A 758 19.17 -25.57 13.98
N ALA A 759 20.17 -25.23 13.16
CA ALA A 759 20.41 -23.85 12.73
C ALA A 759 19.18 -23.26 12.01
N PRO A 760 18.91 -21.94 12.14
CA PRO A 760 17.73 -21.31 11.56
C PRO A 760 17.51 -21.58 10.07
N ALA A 761 18.58 -21.56 9.25
CA ALA A 761 18.51 -21.89 7.82
C ALA A 761 17.99 -23.32 7.53
N GLY A 762 18.13 -24.26 8.47
CA GLY A 762 17.54 -25.60 8.39
C GLY A 762 16.07 -25.68 8.82
N THR A 763 15.45 -24.56 9.21
CA THR A 763 14.07 -24.48 9.71
C THR A 763 13.22 -23.39 9.06
N VAL A 764 13.85 -22.39 8.41
CA VAL A 764 13.21 -21.15 7.96
C VAL A 764 13.88 -20.65 6.68
N GLN A 765 13.14 -20.58 5.57
CA GLN A 765 13.70 -20.19 4.27
C GLN A 765 13.00 -19.04 3.52
N LYS A 766 11.77 -18.67 3.84
CA LYS A 766 11.20 -17.33 3.57
C LYS A 766 10.47 -16.83 4.82
N LEU A 767 10.37 -15.53 5.06
CA LEU A 767 9.74 -14.95 6.24
C LEU A 767 8.75 -13.85 5.85
N LEU A 768 7.53 -13.89 6.39
CA LEU A 768 6.52 -12.86 6.20
C LEU A 768 6.06 -12.32 7.55
N VAL A 769 5.74 -11.03 7.59
CA VAL A 769 5.17 -10.32 8.76
C VAL A 769 3.75 -9.86 8.39
N LEU A 770 2.82 -9.80 9.35
CA LEU A 770 1.45 -9.31 9.09
C LEU A 770 1.21 -7.93 9.67
N SER A 771 0.39 -7.14 8.97
CA SER A 771 -0.01 -5.79 9.41
C SER A 771 -0.98 -5.82 10.62
N THR A 772 -0.92 -4.76 11.44
CA THR A 772 -1.61 -4.61 12.75
C THR A 772 -3.13 -4.76 12.72
N ASP A 773 -3.78 -4.47 11.58
CA ASP A 773 -5.23 -4.39 11.48
C ASP A 773 -5.92 -5.75 11.25
N ASN A 774 -5.15 -6.81 11.00
CA ASN A 774 -5.63 -8.13 10.58
C ASN A 774 -6.34 -8.97 11.68
N LYS A 775 -6.81 -8.32 12.76
CA LYS A 775 -7.63 -8.84 13.87
C LYS A 775 -6.98 -9.83 14.85
N VAL A 776 -6.80 -9.31 16.08
CA VAL A 776 -7.11 -10.06 17.31
C VAL A 776 -7.96 -9.17 18.22
N GLN A 777 -9.28 -9.38 18.24
CA GLN A 777 -10.15 -8.83 19.29
C GLN A 777 -10.85 -9.93 20.08
N HIS A 778 -10.37 -10.19 21.29
CA HIS A 778 -11.22 -10.37 22.45
C HIS A 778 -10.54 -9.92 23.76
N SER A 779 -10.06 -8.67 23.79
CA SER A 779 -9.86 -7.98 25.08
C SER A 779 -11.22 -7.53 25.63
N THR A 780 -11.75 -8.30 26.58
CA THR A 780 -12.85 -7.81 27.43
C THR A 780 -12.24 -6.90 28.51
N PRO A 781 -12.68 -5.65 28.69
CA PRO A 781 -12.00 -4.72 29.59
C PRO A 781 -12.38 -4.97 31.05
N GLU A 782 -11.48 -5.53 31.88
CA GLU A 782 -11.60 -5.37 33.34
C GLU A 782 -10.29 -5.59 34.14
N SER A 783 -10.17 -4.81 35.23
CA SER A 783 -9.19 -4.90 36.33
C SER A 783 -7.71 -4.52 36.07
N GLY A 784 -7.38 -3.27 36.42
CA GLY A 784 -6.00 -2.75 36.49
C GLY A 784 -5.86 -1.40 37.19
N MET A 785 -6.85 -0.99 37.99
CA MET A 785 -6.80 0.23 38.81
C MET A 785 -6.64 -0.17 40.28
N GLU A 786 -5.86 0.60 41.04
CA GLU A 786 -5.27 0.26 42.37
C GLU A 786 -4.02 -0.65 42.26
N ALA A 787 -2.88 -0.39 42.93
CA ALA A 787 -2.66 0.46 44.11
C ALA A 787 -1.25 1.13 44.20
N GLU A 788 -1.20 2.16 45.08
CA GLU A 788 -0.08 3.04 45.51
C GLU A 788 0.40 4.15 44.55
#